data_AF-A0AB35Q8U5-F1
#
_entry.id   AF-A0AB35Q8U5-F1
#
_cell.length_a   1.000
_cell.length_b   1.000
_cell.length_c   1.000
_cell.angle_alpha   90.00
_cell.angle_beta   90.00
_cell.angle_gamma   90.00
#
_symmetry.space_group_name_H-M   'P 1'
#
loop_
_entity.id
_entity.type
_entity.pdbx_description
1 polymer ?
#
loop_
_entity_poly.entity_id
_entity_poly.type
_entity_poly.pdbx_seq_one_letter_code
_entity_poly.pdbx_strand_id
1 'polypeptide(L)'
;MNKNRYRIIFSHARGMFIAVAEIVKSKTKQAGQSQGAAGTDSTTVSVLPIHYKKLNPLNFAVIGCLGALVISLPMSSVAETQIIADKGAPTSQQPTILTSANGTTQVNIQTPSAGGVSRNTYTQFDVGQEGAILNNSRNNTQTQLGGWVQGNPWLAKGEAKVILNEVNSNNPSQLKGYIEVAGKQAQVVIANPSGLICDGCGVINADRFTLTTGQAVMNQGYLESFRVREGQVTIEGKGLNGSLTPYTDIYARALKVNAGLYANELNTVLGQNDIQVKDQVAPQITATTGPTTTPPPSFALDVGQLGGMYAGKIFLVGTEQGLGVRNAGTINSTQGTLTLNANGDLVNNGNLIANKDQVQLKAQNIQNTDNVSSATSQITIESQNLDNSGLISSADELHLNQQNSLSNTGTLNAARVAIDASSLKNSGSIEQTGLQGLDLKSGSMTNLGGKIGVAKSNTSGGTAGNSSGNTGSTVIVPTVPVDPAQDGGSLGVVPPIDTTPKTYDIGFIHVSGVLGNDQGTIIANGGVDLESQNGLDNQGGQLNLGTATIKGSNFNNDLGQLNVKQADIQTLGFTNQQGQLTSSDTLKIQSQNANNQSGKIQSIGQLDLAIGGELNNSKGYVASGDNVLVSAGDLNNQFGVVYSENQSVNIKANQAIDNTEGFIQAKTDLNLNSQTLNNTSGQIIGNQIQQQHGTVNNSQGAIIAKQNLNSTAQQFDNDQGQLQATTVQLQHDQLKNNGGIYADKDLTVTGKDIQNSGSLAAGENIKITSSALEHAQNGLIAAGLDHEGKLADTGMLTINVDRAGLHGQTFAGQHIQINATGTIDAAQGQLQSKTIALNAGTDISTQAATVVAQDQLKLTSQNLINNQQGQLNSQDIILSAQQLDNSQGKIQHTGNNEFTLNFVNGLNNKSGEISSNAALMRLNTSILNNEAGQIIHSGNQQLNINSNQLQGAQGKILSNGQLVLATEQAILDGAITSADQINITAYNLSHQKGQMIQRGTLKPLTLAIRDQINNQLGFIQSPTALYITAGSLNNQGGQLSSAADHDLQLDVAGLLDNSQSGQIYAGLNNNIHAGSINNSMAGQIAAQNALTLTSLGLINNQSGKIVANADVGIRSEGLDNTSGQIGSVQAGLALNAGTGVLSNQSGSLQSGKDIKVQAGQLKTQSGLINAQGSIEVTAGQDIDNSSGQIIANKAVQLSSQGLTNNAGQIGSVEGTVHIDAGTGVLSNQQGKLQSSQDLTLK
;
A
#
# COMPACT_ATOMS: atom_id res chain seq x y z
N MET A 1 -39.02 0.65 -25.18
CA MET A 1 -38.08 1.51 -25.94
C MET A 1 -37.15 2.18 -24.93
N ASN A 2 -35.93 2.60 -25.32
CA ASN A 2 -34.90 3.04 -24.37
C ASN A 2 -35.39 4.23 -23.52
N LYS A 3 -35.27 4.09 -22.19
CA LYS A 3 -35.80 5.02 -21.17
C LYS A 3 -35.28 6.46 -21.33
N ASN A 4 -34.13 6.64 -21.99
CA ASN A 4 -33.44 7.93 -22.08
C ASN A 4 -33.56 8.63 -23.45
N ARG A 5 -34.18 8.03 -24.48
CA ARG A 5 -34.29 8.59 -25.86
C ARG A 5 -32.96 8.99 -26.54
N TYR A 6 -31.92 8.17 -26.40
CA TYR A 6 -30.67 8.30 -27.16
C TYR A 6 -30.45 7.11 -28.10
N ARG A 7 -29.91 7.39 -29.28
CA ARG A 7 -29.42 6.41 -30.26
C ARG A 7 -27.92 6.62 -30.50
N ILE A 8 -27.18 5.56 -30.82
CA ILE A 8 -25.74 5.67 -31.07
C ILE A 8 -25.47 5.86 -32.57
N ILE A 9 -24.59 6.81 -32.92
CA ILE A 9 -24.12 7.09 -34.29
C ILE A 9 -22.59 7.23 -34.33
N PHE A 10 -21.95 6.92 -35.46
CA PHE A 10 -20.52 7.14 -35.63
C PHE A 10 -20.23 8.61 -35.99
N SER A 11 -19.40 9.29 -35.19
CA SER A 11 -19.02 10.69 -35.44
C SER A 11 -17.67 10.76 -36.14
N HIS A 12 -17.68 11.02 -37.45
CA HIS A 12 -16.45 11.18 -38.24
C HIS A 12 -15.56 12.34 -37.78
N ALA A 13 -16.10 13.33 -37.07
CA ALA A 13 -15.31 14.43 -36.48
C ALA A 13 -14.64 14.07 -35.13
N ARG A 14 -14.92 12.87 -34.59
CA ARG A 14 -14.30 12.35 -33.34
C ARG A 14 -13.80 10.90 -33.47
N GLY A 15 -13.89 10.28 -34.64
CA GLY A 15 -13.43 8.91 -34.89
C GLY A 15 -14.14 7.79 -34.11
N MET A 16 -15.26 8.08 -33.44
CA MET A 16 -15.88 7.18 -32.46
C MET A 16 -17.41 7.17 -32.52
N PHE A 17 -18.01 6.10 -32.00
CA PHE A 17 -19.46 6.03 -31.75
C PHE A 17 -19.87 6.90 -30.56
N ILE A 18 -20.92 7.70 -30.72
CA ILE A 18 -21.47 8.60 -29.70
C ILE A 18 -22.98 8.45 -29.57
N ALA A 19 -23.52 8.60 -28.36
CA ALA A 19 -24.95 8.65 -28.12
C ALA A 19 -25.50 10.05 -28.40
N VAL A 20 -26.54 10.15 -29.24
CA VAL A 20 -27.24 11.40 -29.59
C VAL A 20 -28.74 11.26 -29.39
N ALA A 21 -29.41 12.36 -29.08
CA ALA A 21 -30.86 12.35 -28.87
C ALA A 21 -31.60 11.86 -30.13
N GLU A 22 -32.67 11.09 -29.93
CA GLU A 22 -33.40 10.38 -31.00
C GLU A 22 -34.00 11.30 -32.07
N ILE A 23 -34.16 12.59 -31.75
CA ILE A 23 -34.70 13.65 -32.62
C ILE A 23 -33.70 14.32 -33.58
N VAL A 24 -32.40 13.98 -33.52
CA VAL A 24 -31.38 14.62 -34.37
C VAL A 24 -31.45 14.11 -35.81
N LYS A 25 -31.91 14.97 -36.74
CA LYS A 25 -31.92 14.69 -38.19
C LYS A 25 -30.52 14.83 -38.80
N SER A 26 -30.10 13.83 -39.57
CA SER A 26 -28.84 13.85 -40.33
C SER A 26 -28.98 14.66 -41.63
N LYS A 27 -28.18 15.71 -41.81
CA LYS A 27 -27.95 16.33 -43.13
C LYS A 27 -26.77 15.65 -43.81
N THR A 28 -27.05 14.72 -44.72
CA THR A 28 -26.07 14.17 -45.65
C THR A 28 -25.85 15.12 -46.84
N LYS A 29 -24.60 15.19 -47.31
CA LYS A 29 -24.10 15.52 -48.65
C LYS A 29 -24.93 16.46 -49.56
N GLN A 30 -24.22 17.38 -50.20
CA GLN A 30 -24.28 17.44 -51.67
C GLN A 30 -22.90 17.68 -52.27
N ALA A 31 -22.49 16.79 -53.17
CA ALA A 31 -21.42 17.02 -54.14
C ALA A 31 -22.08 17.46 -55.46
N GLY A 32 -21.35 18.22 -56.30
CA GLY A 32 -21.96 18.99 -57.38
C GLY A 32 -22.12 18.32 -58.75
N GLN A 33 -22.77 19.07 -59.65
CA GLN A 33 -22.83 18.93 -61.12
C GLN A 33 -23.56 17.67 -61.66
N SER A 34 -24.55 17.71 -62.58
CA SER A 34 -24.99 18.71 -63.57
C SER A 34 -26.22 18.14 -64.33
N GLN A 35 -26.83 18.94 -65.23
CA GLN A 35 -27.99 18.63 -66.11
C GLN A 35 -29.35 18.42 -65.38
N GLY A 36 -30.51 18.80 -65.97
CA GLY A 36 -30.72 19.61 -67.17
C GLY A 36 -32.21 19.78 -67.54
N ALA A 37 -32.59 21.00 -67.94
CA ALA A 37 -33.80 21.42 -68.68
C ALA A 37 -35.22 21.03 -68.17
N ALA A 38 -35.91 21.98 -67.51
CA ALA A 38 -37.30 22.41 -67.72
C ALA A 38 -37.75 23.38 -66.58
N GLY A 39 -38.40 24.53 -66.81
CA GLY A 39 -38.70 25.27 -68.04
C GLY A 39 -39.78 26.35 -67.76
N THR A 40 -39.59 27.59 -68.23
CA THR A 40 -40.50 28.78 -68.07
C THR A 40 -40.78 29.24 -66.61
N ASP A 41 -40.96 30.53 -66.28
CA ASP A 41 -40.81 31.77 -67.06
C ASP A 41 -40.37 33.00 -66.21
N SER A 42 -39.79 33.98 -66.91
CA SER A 42 -39.67 35.44 -66.67
C SER A 42 -39.89 36.11 -65.28
N THR A 43 -38.84 36.83 -64.82
CA THR A 43 -38.86 38.20 -64.21
C THR A 43 -39.56 38.46 -62.85
N THR A 44 -39.15 39.37 -61.94
CA THR A 44 -38.02 40.35 -61.91
C THR A 44 -37.60 40.73 -60.48
N VAL A 45 -36.37 41.25 -60.39
CA VAL A 45 -35.70 42.02 -59.31
C VAL A 45 -36.58 42.85 -58.35
N SER A 46 -36.32 42.75 -57.03
CA SER A 46 -36.04 43.89 -56.11
C SER A 46 -35.72 43.40 -54.67
N VAL A 47 -35.37 44.31 -53.75
CA VAL A 47 -34.58 44.07 -52.52
C VAL A 47 -35.22 44.74 -51.28
N LEU A 48 -34.93 44.21 -50.07
CA LEU A 48 -35.32 44.71 -48.72
C LEU A 48 -36.82 44.56 -48.35
N PRO A 49 -37.22 44.73 -47.06
CA PRO A 49 -36.41 44.85 -45.82
C PRO A 49 -36.54 43.55 -44.94
N ILE A 50 -36.91 43.42 -43.65
CA ILE A 50 -37.34 44.34 -42.57
C ILE A 50 -37.36 43.70 -41.16
N HIS A 51 -37.29 44.55 -40.11
CA HIS A 51 -37.73 44.38 -38.70
C HIS A 51 -37.01 43.45 -37.69
N TYR A 52 -36.56 44.08 -36.59
CA TYR A 52 -36.82 43.65 -35.21
C TYR A 52 -37.55 44.77 -34.42
N LYS A 53 -38.13 44.43 -33.26
CA LYS A 53 -38.91 45.28 -32.33
C LYS A 53 -38.35 45.09 -30.90
N LYS A 54 -38.57 45.94 -29.88
CA LYS A 54 -39.02 47.34 -29.70
C LYS A 54 -39.06 47.59 -28.17
N LEU A 55 -38.75 48.79 -27.66
CA LEU A 55 -39.15 49.42 -26.36
C LEU A 55 -38.09 50.52 -26.02
N ASN A 56 -38.40 51.68 -25.41
CA ASN A 56 -39.63 52.48 -25.37
C ASN A 56 -39.25 53.97 -25.10
N PRO A 57 -40.10 54.98 -25.42
CA PRO A 57 -39.64 56.38 -25.48
C PRO A 57 -40.01 57.25 -24.27
N LEU A 58 -39.04 58.01 -23.75
CA LEU A 58 -39.26 59.24 -22.98
C LEU A 58 -37.96 60.09 -22.98
N ASN A 59 -38.04 61.31 -23.55
CA ASN A 59 -37.09 62.45 -23.55
C ASN A 59 -36.85 63.11 -24.93
N PHE A 60 -37.17 62.46 -26.06
CA PHE A 60 -36.99 63.07 -27.39
C PHE A 60 -38.01 64.20 -27.72
N ALA A 61 -38.86 64.59 -26.77
CA ALA A 61 -39.96 65.54 -26.95
C ALA A 61 -39.61 67.02 -26.69
N VAL A 62 -38.40 67.32 -26.18
CA VAL A 62 -38.01 68.68 -25.78
C VAL A 62 -37.26 69.45 -26.88
N ILE A 63 -36.61 68.75 -27.81
CA ILE A 63 -35.74 69.37 -28.85
C ILE A 63 -36.50 69.68 -30.15
N GLY A 64 -37.72 69.15 -30.34
CA GLY A 64 -38.47 69.27 -31.59
C GLY A 64 -39.34 70.52 -31.79
N CYS A 65 -39.45 71.41 -30.79
CA CYS A 65 -40.52 72.44 -30.75
C CYS A 65 -40.05 73.91 -30.83
N LEU A 66 -38.77 74.18 -31.09
CA LEU A 66 -38.26 75.52 -31.41
C LEU A 66 -37.74 75.53 -32.85
N GLY A 67 -38.64 75.77 -33.79
CA GLY A 67 -38.37 75.72 -35.22
C GLY A 67 -37.88 77.05 -35.81
N ALA A 68 -37.03 76.92 -36.83
CA ALA A 68 -36.87 77.78 -38.01
C ALA A 68 -37.16 79.30 -37.89
N LEU A 69 -36.10 80.09 -37.98
CA LEU A 69 -36.08 81.27 -38.85
C LEU A 69 -34.89 81.18 -39.82
N VAL A 70 -34.88 81.98 -40.89
CA VAL A 70 -34.15 81.67 -42.14
C VAL A 70 -33.33 82.88 -42.62
N ILE A 71 -32.36 82.61 -43.50
CA ILE A 71 -31.68 83.51 -44.48
C ILE A 71 -30.24 83.98 -44.10
N SER A 72 -29.37 83.90 -45.12
CA SER A 72 -28.04 84.52 -45.32
C SER A 72 -26.81 83.97 -44.59
N LEU A 73 -25.72 83.89 -45.37
CA LEU A 73 -24.33 83.62 -44.99
C LEU A 73 -23.70 84.86 -44.32
N PRO A 74 -22.56 84.71 -43.61
CA PRO A 74 -21.30 84.85 -44.35
C PRO A 74 -20.41 83.61 -44.30
N MET A 75 -19.42 83.56 -45.20
CA MET A 75 -18.27 82.66 -45.07
C MET A 75 -17.37 83.12 -43.91
N SER A 76 -16.47 82.25 -43.47
CA SER A 76 -15.44 82.54 -42.47
C SER A 76 -14.71 83.86 -42.79
N SER A 77 -14.87 84.88 -41.96
CA SER A 77 -14.10 86.11 -42.09
C SER A 77 -12.65 85.85 -41.70
N VAL A 78 -11.72 86.29 -42.55
CA VAL A 78 -10.31 86.38 -42.17
C VAL A 78 -10.23 87.50 -41.13
N ALA A 79 -9.81 87.18 -39.91
CA ALA A 79 -9.63 88.17 -38.86
C ALA A 79 -8.26 88.82 -39.04
N GLU A 80 -8.24 90.10 -39.44
CA GLU A 80 -7.08 90.97 -39.41
C GLU A 80 -6.63 91.21 -37.94
N THR A 81 -5.36 91.54 -37.73
CA THR A 81 -4.82 91.87 -36.39
C THR A 81 -5.60 93.03 -35.73
N GLN A 82 -6.18 92.78 -34.55
CA GLN A 82 -6.87 93.79 -33.74
C GLN A 82 -6.23 93.92 -32.37
N ILE A 83 -5.15 94.71 -32.32
CA ILE A 83 -4.47 95.10 -31.08
C ILE A 83 -4.87 96.54 -30.73
N ILE A 84 -5.64 96.71 -29.66
CA ILE A 84 -6.25 97.97 -29.25
C ILE A 84 -5.81 98.31 -27.82
N ALA A 85 -4.99 99.35 -27.66
CA ALA A 85 -4.53 99.82 -26.35
C ALA A 85 -5.69 100.33 -25.47
N ASP A 86 -5.69 99.97 -24.18
CA ASP A 86 -6.71 100.39 -23.23
C ASP A 86 -6.51 101.85 -22.81
N LYS A 87 -7.33 102.75 -23.36
CA LYS A 87 -7.31 104.18 -23.03
C LYS A 87 -7.76 104.50 -21.60
N GLY A 88 -8.35 103.54 -20.88
CA GLY A 88 -8.68 103.62 -19.46
C GLY A 88 -7.52 103.21 -18.53
N ALA A 89 -6.49 102.53 -19.04
CA ALA A 89 -5.30 102.18 -18.27
C ALA A 89 -4.41 103.42 -18.01
N PRO A 90 -3.53 103.41 -16.99
CA PRO A 90 -2.53 104.47 -16.78
C PRO A 90 -1.70 104.72 -18.05
N THR A 91 -1.34 105.98 -18.34
CA THR A 91 -0.62 106.35 -19.58
C THR A 91 0.72 105.63 -19.74
N SER A 92 1.40 105.30 -18.64
CA SER A 92 2.61 104.47 -18.62
C SER A 92 2.38 102.98 -18.92
N GLN A 93 1.14 102.58 -19.24
CA GLN A 93 0.73 101.24 -19.64
C GLN A 93 -0.03 101.23 -20.99
N GLN A 94 -0.19 102.38 -21.65
CA GLN A 94 -0.82 102.49 -22.96
C GLN A 94 0.23 102.36 -24.07
N PRO A 95 0.40 101.19 -24.73
CA PRO A 95 1.35 101.03 -25.82
C PRO A 95 0.94 101.86 -27.04
N THR A 96 1.94 102.29 -27.84
CA THR A 96 1.66 102.99 -29.10
C THR A 96 1.54 101.97 -30.22
N ILE A 97 0.33 101.78 -30.74
CA ILE A 97 0.06 100.89 -31.88
C ILE A 97 0.37 101.65 -33.18
N LEU A 98 1.10 101.00 -34.07
CA LEU A 98 1.60 101.50 -35.35
C LEU A 98 1.45 100.41 -36.42
N THR A 99 1.59 100.80 -37.68
CA THR A 99 1.75 99.86 -38.80
C THR A 99 3.20 99.93 -39.28
N SER A 100 3.86 98.78 -39.41
CA SER A 100 5.24 98.71 -39.93
C SER A 100 5.27 98.83 -41.47
N ALA A 101 6.46 98.98 -42.04
CA ALA A 101 6.65 99.36 -43.45
C ALA A 101 6.10 98.35 -44.49
N ASN A 102 5.82 97.11 -44.09
CA ASN A 102 5.23 96.07 -44.94
C ASN A 102 3.75 95.74 -44.61
N GLY A 103 3.12 96.49 -43.68
CA GLY A 103 1.73 96.29 -43.27
C GLY A 103 1.52 95.57 -41.94
N THR A 104 2.53 94.87 -41.41
CA THR A 104 2.41 94.13 -40.14
C THR A 104 2.21 95.08 -38.95
N THR A 105 1.34 94.72 -38.00
CA THR A 105 1.05 95.55 -36.83
C THR A 105 2.26 95.63 -35.90
N GLN A 106 2.63 96.84 -35.48
CA GLN A 106 3.75 97.12 -34.60
C GLN A 106 3.28 97.78 -33.30
N VAL A 107 3.65 97.18 -32.17
CA VAL A 107 3.41 97.68 -30.83
C VAL A 107 4.70 98.30 -30.30
N ASN A 108 4.78 99.62 -30.23
CA ASN A 108 5.81 100.28 -29.42
C ASN A 108 5.42 100.15 -27.94
N ILE A 109 5.98 99.14 -27.29
CA ILE A 109 5.75 98.79 -25.89
C ILE A 109 6.18 99.93 -24.95
N GLN A 110 5.59 99.99 -23.77
CA GLN A 110 5.85 101.04 -22.78
C GLN A 110 7.19 100.91 -22.04
N THR A 111 7.60 102.00 -21.39
CA THR A 111 8.87 102.10 -20.65
C THR A 111 8.97 101.00 -19.58
N PRO A 112 10.03 100.17 -19.54
CA PRO A 112 10.17 99.12 -18.53
C PRO A 112 10.28 99.66 -17.10
N SER A 113 9.80 98.86 -16.15
CA SER A 113 9.99 99.05 -14.71
C SER A 113 11.46 98.89 -14.27
N ALA A 114 11.76 99.20 -13.01
CA ALA A 114 13.05 98.89 -12.41
C ALA A 114 13.38 97.37 -12.37
N GLY A 115 12.36 96.51 -12.41
CA GLY A 115 12.53 95.05 -12.56
C GLY A 115 12.73 94.60 -14.01
N GLY A 116 12.63 95.51 -14.98
CA GLY A 116 12.71 95.22 -16.42
C GLY A 116 11.40 94.78 -17.07
N VAL A 117 10.25 94.99 -16.42
CA VAL A 117 8.93 94.62 -16.96
C VAL A 117 8.30 95.81 -17.68
N SER A 118 8.09 95.70 -18.98
CA SER A 118 7.18 96.57 -19.74
C SER A 118 5.76 96.04 -19.57
N ARG A 119 4.86 96.85 -18.99
CA ARG A 119 3.45 96.51 -18.77
C ARG A 119 2.59 97.27 -19.78
N ASN A 120 1.80 96.55 -20.55
CA ASN A 120 1.05 97.07 -21.69
C ASN A 120 -0.39 96.56 -21.59
N THR A 121 -1.38 97.45 -21.61
CA THR A 121 -2.79 97.12 -21.34
C THR A 121 -3.65 97.38 -22.57
N TYR A 122 -4.58 96.47 -22.86
CA TYR A 122 -5.36 96.42 -24.10
C TYR A 122 -6.84 96.16 -23.83
N THR A 123 -7.76 96.72 -24.63
CA THR A 123 -9.18 96.31 -24.64
C THR A 123 -9.46 95.19 -25.65
N GLN A 124 -8.54 94.95 -26.59
CA GLN A 124 -8.51 93.74 -27.42
C GLN A 124 -7.06 93.47 -27.84
N PHE A 125 -6.65 92.20 -27.87
CA PHE A 125 -5.35 91.78 -28.38
C PHE A 125 -5.56 90.50 -29.20
N ASP A 126 -5.86 90.69 -30.48
CA ASP A 126 -5.98 89.64 -31.48
C ASP A 126 -4.86 89.80 -32.52
N VAL A 127 -4.24 88.70 -32.93
CA VAL A 127 -3.14 88.66 -33.91
C VAL A 127 -3.60 87.89 -35.14
N GLY A 128 -3.54 88.52 -36.32
CA GLY A 128 -3.88 87.91 -37.60
C GLY A 128 -2.78 86.98 -38.12
N GLN A 129 -2.95 86.43 -39.33
CA GLN A 129 -1.98 85.50 -39.92
C GLN A 129 -0.68 86.19 -40.37
N GLU A 130 -0.73 87.50 -40.59
CA GLU A 130 0.38 88.42 -40.81
C GLU A 130 1.27 88.63 -39.57
N GLY A 131 0.77 88.31 -38.38
CA GLY A 131 1.51 88.45 -37.12
C GLY A 131 1.55 89.87 -36.55
N ALA A 132 2.29 90.04 -35.46
CA ALA A 132 2.44 91.31 -34.75
C ALA A 132 3.85 91.48 -34.17
N ILE A 133 4.32 92.71 -34.02
CA ILE A 133 5.70 93.02 -33.62
C ILE A 133 5.70 93.81 -32.30
N LEU A 134 6.24 93.23 -31.23
CA LEU A 134 6.49 93.90 -29.95
C LEU A 134 7.86 94.59 -30.02
N ASN A 135 7.87 95.91 -30.23
CA ASN A 135 9.11 96.64 -30.48
C ASN A 135 9.91 96.91 -29.19
N ASN A 136 10.83 96.00 -28.87
CA ASN A 136 11.74 96.07 -27.74
C ASN A 136 13.12 96.67 -28.10
N SER A 137 13.24 97.37 -29.24
CA SER A 137 14.52 97.89 -29.72
C SER A 137 14.70 99.38 -29.40
N ARG A 138 15.88 99.76 -28.89
CA ARG A 138 16.29 101.17 -28.80
C ARG A 138 16.81 101.75 -30.13
N ASN A 139 17.21 100.89 -31.06
CA ASN A 139 17.78 101.25 -32.36
C ASN A 139 16.86 100.80 -33.49
N ASN A 140 17.06 101.31 -34.71
CA ASN A 140 16.44 100.70 -35.89
C ASN A 140 16.94 99.25 -36.01
N THR A 141 16.02 98.30 -36.16
CA THR A 141 16.31 96.87 -36.22
C THR A 141 15.55 96.23 -37.38
N GLN A 142 16.13 95.20 -37.97
CA GLN A 142 15.40 94.33 -38.88
C GLN A 142 14.59 93.31 -38.07
N THR A 143 13.38 93.00 -38.53
CA THR A 143 12.46 91.98 -38.01
C THR A 143 12.05 91.04 -39.14
N GLN A 144 11.71 89.81 -38.79
CA GLN A 144 11.30 88.75 -39.72
C GLN A 144 9.89 89.01 -40.27
N LEU A 145 8.98 89.52 -39.45
CA LEU A 145 7.59 89.80 -39.81
C LEU A 145 7.37 91.21 -40.38
N GLY A 146 8.29 92.17 -40.16
CA GLY A 146 8.06 93.60 -40.44
C GLY A 146 9.08 94.30 -41.33
N GLY A 147 10.22 93.67 -41.64
CA GLY A 147 11.34 94.36 -42.29
C GLY A 147 12.03 95.33 -41.34
N TRP A 148 12.29 96.57 -41.75
CA TRP A 148 12.98 97.55 -40.91
C TRP A 148 12.02 98.31 -39.98
N VAL A 149 12.13 98.04 -38.68
CA VAL A 149 11.39 98.70 -37.60
C VAL A 149 12.27 99.77 -36.95
N GLN A 150 11.72 100.98 -36.76
CA GLN A 150 12.44 102.06 -36.08
C GLN A 150 12.55 101.83 -34.57
N GLY A 151 13.59 102.38 -33.93
CA GLY A 151 13.76 102.29 -32.48
C GLY A 151 12.57 102.86 -31.70
N ASN A 152 12.11 102.14 -30.68
CA ASN A 152 10.99 102.53 -29.83
C ASN A 152 11.41 103.67 -28.88
N PRO A 153 10.80 104.87 -28.97
CA PRO A 153 11.19 106.03 -28.15
C PRO A 153 10.91 105.84 -26.65
N TRP A 154 10.03 104.92 -26.26
CA TRP A 154 9.72 104.63 -24.86
C TRP A 154 10.85 103.87 -24.13
N LEU A 155 11.84 103.33 -24.86
CA LEU A 155 12.89 102.47 -24.30
C LEU A 155 14.18 103.21 -23.92
N ALA A 156 14.16 104.54 -23.82
CA ALA A 156 15.35 105.34 -23.50
C ALA A 156 16.10 104.92 -22.22
N LYS A 157 15.42 104.27 -21.26
CA LYS A 157 15.99 103.74 -20.01
C LYS A 157 16.55 102.32 -20.10
N GLY A 158 16.37 101.63 -21.24
CA GLY A 158 16.75 100.24 -21.45
C GLY A 158 15.63 99.44 -22.14
N GLU A 159 16.00 98.30 -22.74
CA GLU A 159 15.01 97.33 -23.25
C GLU A 159 14.33 96.59 -22.10
N ALA A 160 13.11 96.09 -22.35
CA ALA A 160 12.43 95.17 -21.44
C ALA A 160 13.16 93.83 -21.33
N LYS A 161 13.04 93.19 -20.16
CA LYS A 161 13.28 91.76 -19.92
C LYS A 161 11.99 90.94 -20.02
N VAL A 162 10.86 91.54 -19.66
CA VAL A 162 9.52 90.94 -19.73
C VAL A 162 8.59 91.95 -20.40
N ILE A 163 7.85 91.51 -21.41
CA ILE A 163 6.81 92.25 -22.10
C ILE A 163 5.48 91.63 -21.68
N LEU A 164 4.85 92.25 -20.69
CA LEU A 164 3.54 91.87 -20.18
C LEU A 164 2.46 92.59 -21.01
N ASN A 165 1.59 91.79 -21.65
CA ASN A 165 0.45 92.27 -22.41
C ASN A 165 -0.84 91.79 -21.72
N GLU A 166 -1.52 92.69 -21.01
CA GLU A 166 -2.76 92.39 -20.28
C GLU A 166 -3.98 92.88 -21.05
N VAL A 167 -4.98 92.00 -21.19
CA VAL A 167 -6.21 92.27 -21.92
C VAL A 167 -7.37 92.43 -20.94
N ASN A 168 -7.91 93.63 -20.92
CA ASN A 168 -9.08 94.06 -20.16
C ASN A 168 -10.32 94.00 -21.08
N SER A 169 -10.74 92.78 -21.40
CA SER A 169 -11.86 92.48 -22.31
C SER A 169 -12.78 91.43 -21.69
N ASN A 170 -14.02 91.38 -22.15
CA ASN A 170 -14.91 90.23 -21.90
C ASN A 170 -14.69 89.10 -22.92
N ASN A 171 -13.97 89.37 -24.03
CA ASN A 171 -13.72 88.42 -25.10
C ASN A 171 -12.34 87.75 -24.95
N PRO A 172 -12.20 86.45 -25.31
CA PRO A 172 -10.90 85.82 -25.39
C PRO A 172 -10.05 86.40 -26.54
N SER A 173 -8.73 86.35 -26.38
CA SER A 173 -7.76 86.78 -27.40
C SER A 173 -7.60 85.73 -28.50
N GLN A 174 -7.71 86.12 -29.76
CA GLN A 174 -7.49 85.26 -30.92
C GLN A 174 -6.09 85.47 -31.51
N LEU A 175 -5.21 84.48 -31.38
CA LEU A 175 -3.83 84.52 -31.85
C LEU A 175 -3.67 83.58 -33.06
N LYS A 176 -3.56 84.12 -34.27
CA LYS A 176 -3.58 83.37 -35.55
C LYS A 176 -2.28 83.47 -36.37
N GLY A 177 -1.24 84.04 -35.76
CA GLY A 177 0.09 84.24 -36.36
C GLY A 177 1.13 84.54 -35.29
N TYR A 178 2.38 84.74 -35.73
CA TYR A 178 3.52 84.91 -34.84
C TYR A 178 3.57 86.31 -34.21
N ILE A 179 4.09 86.37 -32.99
CA ILE A 179 4.45 87.60 -32.30
C ILE A 179 5.98 87.72 -32.33
N GLU A 180 6.55 88.82 -32.81
CA GLU A 180 8.01 89.00 -32.85
C GLU A 180 8.47 90.10 -31.91
N VAL A 181 9.48 89.81 -31.08
CA VAL A 181 10.16 90.82 -30.28
C VAL A 181 11.22 91.50 -31.14
N ALA A 182 11.03 92.77 -31.51
CA ALA A 182 12.04 93.51 -32.27
C ALA A 182 13.21 93.90 -31.37
N GLY A 183 14.44 93.66 -31.83
CA GLY A 183 15.66 94.03 -31.10
C GLY A 183 16.05 93.01 -30.05
N LYS A 184 16.02 93.39 -28.77
CA LYS A 184 16.52 92.53 -27.69
C LYS A 184 15.47 91.51 -27.25
N GLN A 185 15.89 90.26 -27.12
CA GLN A 185 15.12 89.15 -26.56
C GLN A 185 14.55 89.47 -25.18
N ALA A 186 13.29 89.07 -24.95
CA ALA A 186 12.56 89.25 -23.70
C ALA A 186 11.45 88.20 -23.56
N GLN A 187 10.98 87.95 -22.33
CA GLN A 187 9.82 87.10 -22.09
C GLN A 187 8.57 87.79 -22.64
N VAL A 188 7.76 87.07 -23.41
CA VAL A 188 6.46 87.58 -23.89
C VAL A 188 5.35 86.91 -23.10
N VAL A 189 4.55 87.72 -22.38
CA VAL A 189 3.35 87.28 -21.67
C VAL A 189 2.13 87.85 -22.36
N ILE A 190 1.15 87.00 -22.70
CA ILE A 190 -0.21 87.40 -23.10
C ILE A 190 -1.17 86.94 -21.99
N ALA A 191 -1.80 87.91 -21.32
CA ALA A 191 -2.64 87.70 -20.14
C ALA A 191 -4.07 88.18 -20.40
N ASN A 192 -5.02 87.25 -20.60
CA ASN A 192 -6.44 87.54 -20.83
C ASN A 192 -7.34 86.63 -19.97
N PRO A 193 -7.96 87.13 -18.89
CA PRO A 193 -8.83 86.33 -18.02
C PRO A 193 -10.07 85.73 -18.70
N SER A 194 -10.54 86.31 -19.81
CA SER A 194 -11.63 85.72 -20.61
C SER A 194 -11.21 84.53 -21.48
N GLY A 195 -9.91 84.27 -21.61
CA GLY A 195 -9.36 83.14 -22.36
C GLY A 195 -8.47 83.54 -23.54
N LEU A 196 -7.85 82.54 -24.17
CA LEU A 196 -7.04 82.71 -25.37
C LEU A 196 -7.31 81.56 -26.35
N ILE A 197 -7.31 81.85 -27.64
CA ILE A 197 -7.47 80.90 -28.74
C ILE A 197 -6.24 81.04 -29.64
N CYS A 198 -5.56 79.93 -29.95
CA CYS A 198 -4.35 79.89 -30.77
C CYS A 198 -4.58 79.01 -32.01
N ASP A 199 -4.45 79.61 -33.20
CA ASP A 199 -4.60 78.98 -34.52
C ASP A 199 -3.43 79.39 -35.43
N GLY A 200 -2.25 78.82 -35.14
CA GLY A 200 -0.98 79.18 -35.79
C GLY A 200 -0.19 80.25 -35.03
N CYS A 201 -0.44 80.40 -33.73
CA CYS A 201 0.31 81.35 -32.91
C CYS A 201 1.70 80.81 -32.54
N GLY A 202 2.62 81.73 -32.29
CA GLY A 202 3.98 81.43 -31.82
C GLY A 202 4.70 82.73 -31.49
N VAL A 203 5.95 82.63 -31.05
CA VAL A 203 6.76 83.83 -30.77
C VAL A 203 8.17 83.72 -31.36
N ILE A 204 8.68 84.84 -31.85
CA ILE A 204 10.02 85.00 -32.44
C ILE A 204 10.83 85.93 -31.54
N ASN A 205 12.09 85.56 -31.27
CA ASN A 205 13.04 86.33 -30.44
C ASN A 205 12.57 86.55 -28.98
N ALA A 206 11.98 85.52 -28.35
CA ALA A 206 11.70 85.49 -26.91
C ALA A 206 12.55 84.41 -26.20
N ASP A 207 12.83 84.58 -24.91
CA ASP A 207 13.49 83.56 -24.06
C ASP A 207 12.47 82.69 -23.30
N ARG A 208 11.26 83.23 -23.08
CA ARG A 208 10.11 82.53 -22.51
C ARG A 208 8.81 83.07 -23.12
N PHE A 209 7.89 82.17 -23.47
CA PHE A 209 6.55 82.52 -23.94
C PHE A 209 5.52 82.10 -22.90
N THR A 210 4.64 83.00 -22.47
CA THR A 210 3.64 82.70 -21.42
C THR A 210 2.24 83.10 -21.90
N LEU A 211 1.36 82.12 -22.06
CA LEU A 211 -0.08 82.36 -22.28
C LEU A 211 -0.82 82.15 -20.95
N THR A 212 -1.60 83.12 -20.51
CA THR A 212 -2.26 83.02 -19.20
C THR A 212 -3.65 83.64 -19.16
N THR A 213 -4.56 82.99 -18.43
CA THR A 213 -5.85 83.58 -18.02
C THR A 213 -5.79 84.11 -16.58
N GLY A 214 -4.60 84.11 -15.98
CA GLY A 214 -4.35 84.73 -14.68
C GLY A 214 -4.07 86.22 -14.79
N GLN A 215 -4.57 86.98 -13.83
CA GLN A 215 -4.19 88.39 -13.65
C GLN A 215 -2.73 88.47 -13.18
N ALA A 216 -1.94 89.39 -13.72
CA ALA A 216 -0.53 89.52 -13.35
C ALA A 216 -0.37 90.32 -12.05
N VAL A 217 0.40 89.76 -11.11
CA VAL A 217 0.71 90.39 -9.82
C VAL A 217 2.10 90.99 -9.89
N MET A 218 2.17 92.31 -9.69
CA MET A 218 3.38 93.10 -9.79
C MET A 218 3.84 93.59 -8.40
N ASN A 219 5.08 93.29 -8.01
CA ASN A 219 5.65 93.70 -6.73
C ASN A 219 7.01 94.41 -6.91
N GLN A 220 7.13 95.62 -6.37
CA GLN A 220 8.31 96.51 -6.52
C GLN A 220 8.83 96.64 -7.98
N GLY A 221 7.94 96.51 -8.96
CA GLY A 221 8.24 96.56 -10.40
C GLY A 221 8.60 95.22 -11.05
N TYR A 222 8.74 94.14 -10.29
CA TYR A 222 8.91 92.78 -10.82
C TYR A 222 7.55 92.12 -11.07
N LEU A 223 7.49 91.23 -12.05
CA LEU A 223 6.41 90.26 -12.19
C LEU A 223 6.66 89.16 -11.14
N GLU A 224 5.72 88.98 -10.21
CA GLU A 224 5.90 88.10 -9.05
C GLU A 224 5.11 86.80 -9.19
N SER A 225 3.82 86.92 -9.52
CA SER A 225 2.92 85.78 -9.69
C SER A 225 1.78 86.04 -10.67
N PHE A 226 1.10 84.96 -11.10
CA PHE A 226 -0.18 85.02 -11.80
C PHE A 226 -1.30 84.48 -10.93
N ARG A 227 -2.45 85.18 -10.93
CA ARG A 227 -3.67 84.80 -10.22
C ARG A 227 -4.70 84.23 -11.18
N VAL A 228 -4.71 82.91 -11.35
CA VAL A 228 -5.62 82.16 -12.23
C VAL A 228 -6.90 81.81 -11.46
N ARG A 229 -8.07 82.20 -11.99
CA ARG A 229 -9.39 81.87 -11.39
C ARG A 229 -10.43 81.39 -12.40
N GLU A 230 -10.42 81.96 -13.61
CA GLU A 230 -11.24 81.47 -14.73
C GLU A 230 -10.54 81.69 -16.08
N GLY A 231 -11.25 81.46 -17.19
CA GLY A 231 -10.72 81.47 -18.54
C GLY A 231 -10.11 80.14 -18.99
N GLN A 232 -10.18 79.88 -20.30
CA GLN A 232 -9.62 78.71 -20.97
C GLN A 232 -8.60 79.13 -22.03
N VAL A 233 -7.55 78.33 -22.21
CA VAL A 233 -6.68 78.39 -23.40
C VAL A 233 -7.06 77.27 -24.36
N THR A 234 -7.28 77.60 -25.63
CA THR A 234 -7.64 76.65 -26.69
C THR A 234 -6.60 76.70 -27.80
N ILE A 235 -6.01 75.56 -28.14
CA ILE A 235 -5.09 75.37 -29.27
C ILE A 235 -5.85 74.62 -30.36
N GLU A 236 -6.02 75.21 -31.54
CA GLU A 236 -6.82 74.65 -32.64
C GLU A 236 -6.24 75.02 -34.02
N GLY A 237 -6.87 74.55 -35.10
CA GLY A 237 -6.44 74.84 -36.48
C GLY A 237 -4.97 74.51 -36.75
N LYS A 238 -4.14 75.52 -37.01
CA LYS A 238 -2.69 75.39 -37.24
C LYS A 238 -1.85 75.14 -35.97
N GLY A 239 -2.44 75.27 -34.78
CA GLY A 239 -1.78 74.95 -33.51
C GLY A 239 -0.89 76.05 -32.91
N LEU A 240 0.04 75.67 -32.04
CA LEU A 240 0.96 76.57 -31.33
C LEU A 240 2.42 76.17 -31.59
N ASN A 241 3.27 77.13 -31.96
CA ASN A 241 4.71 76.95 -32.08
C ASN A 241 5.51 77.81 -31.09
N GLY A 242 5.86 77.20 -29.95
CA GLY A 242 6.84 77.68 -28.98
C GLY A 242 8.21 77.00 -29.10
N SER A 243 8.47 76.19 -30.13
CA SER A 243 9.79 75.56 -30.34
C SER A 243 10.93 76.56 -30.64
N LEU A 244 10.57 77.83 -30.91
CA LEU A 244 11.49 78.95 -31.06
C LEU A 244 11.92 79.59 -29.72
N THR A 245 11.37 79.15 -28.58
CA THR A 245 11.77 79.60 -27.24
C THR A 245 12.24 78.45 -26.35
N PRO A 246 13.23 78.68 -25.44
CA PRO A 246 13.60 77.71 -24.41
C PRO A 246 12.41 77.25 -23.55
N TYR A 247 11.53 78.18 -23.16
CA TYR A 247 10.37 77.89 -22.30
C TYR A 247 9.06 78.34 -22.94
N THR A 248 8.03 77.50 -22.84
CA THR A 248 6.62 77.84 -23.11
C THR A 248 5.80 77.49 -21.88
N ASP A 249 5.04 78.46 -21.37
CA ASP A 249 4.21 78.35 -20.18
C ASP A 249 2.74 78.58 -20.52
N ILE A 250 1.84 77.74 -20.00
CA ILE A 250 0.39 77.94 -20.09
C ILE A 250 -0.24 77.90 -18.69
N TYR A 251 -0.78 79.04 -18.25
CA TYR A 251 -1.32 79.21 -16.89
C TYR A 251 -2.80 79.62 -16.96
N ALA A 252 -3.72 78.65 -16.91
CA ALA A 252 -5.15 78.85 -17.20
C ALA A 252 -6.06 78.01 -16.29
N ARG A 253 -7.38 78.27 -16.21
CA ARG A 253 -8.26 77.34 -15.47
C ARG A 253 -8.39 76.01 -16.21
N ALA A 254 -8.45 76.04 -17.55
CA ALA A 254 -8.37 74.86 -18.39
C ALA A 254 -7.58 75.09 -19.68
N LEU A 255 -7.05 74.02 -20.26
CA LEU A 255 -6.36 73.97 -21.55
C LEU A 255 -7.05 72.93 -22.45
N LYS A 256 -7.36 73.31 -23.69
CA LYS A 256 -7.87 72.42 -24.74
C LYS A 256 -6.91 72.39 -25.92
N VAL A 257 -6.64 71.20 -26.46
CA VAL A 257 -5.66 70.99 -27.52
C VAL A 257 -6.28 70.13 -28.63
N ASN A 258 -6.75 70.79 -29.69
CA ASN A 258 -7.32 70.18 -30.90
C ASN A 258 -6.34 70.17 -32.09
N ALA A 259 -5.14 70.74 -31.93
CA ALA A 259 -4.08 70.83 -32.93
C ALA A 259 -2.70 70.65 -32.26
N GLY A 260 -1.60 70.69 -33.03
CA GLY A 260 -0.25 70.51 -32.49
C GLY A 260 0.25 71.69 -31.67
N LEU A 261 0.76 71.43 -30.47
CA LEU A 261 1.46 72.36 -29.57
C LEU A 261 2.92 71.91 -29.48
N TYR A 262 3.85 72.74 -29.98
CA TYR A 262 5.29 72.44 -30.03
C TYR A 262 6.10 73.38 -29.11
N ALA A 263 7.05 72.87 -28.33
CA ALA A 263 7.87 73.66 -27.39
C ALA A 263 9.27 73.03 -27.14
N ASN A 264 10.14 73.70 -26.38
CA ASN A 264 11.38 73.08 -25.84
C ASN A 264 11.15 72.56 -24.40
N GLU A 265 10.89 73.43 -23.43
CA GLU A 265 10.33 73.04 -22.14
C GLU A 265 8.91 73.62 -21.99
N LEU A 266 7.93 72.75 -21.72
CA LEU A 266 6.51 73.08 -21.62
C LEU A 266 6.02 72.95 -20.18
N ASN A 267 5.69 74.07 -19.54
CA ASN A 267 5.01 74.09 -18.24
C ASN A 267 3.52 74.40 -18.46
N THR A 268 2.61 73.59 -17.91
CA THR A 268 1.19 73.96 -17.82
C THR A 268 0.69 73.86 -16.39
N VAL A 269 0.08 74.93 -15.87
CA VAL A 269 -0.56 74.95 -14.55
C VAL A 269 -2.04 75.28 -14.74
N LEU A 270 -2.88 74.36 -14.26
CA LEU A 270 -4.28 74.26 -14.61
C LEU A 270 -5.16 74.23 -13.35
N GLY A 271 -6.39 74.76 -13.46
CA GLY A 271 -7.28 75.03 -12.33
C GLY A 271 -7.02 76.37 -11.63
N GLN A 272 -7.68 76.59 -10.50
CA GLN A 272 -7.62 77.85 -9.73
C GLN A 272 -6.34 77.95 -8.88
N ASN A 273 -5.39 78.81 -9.26
CA ASN A 273 -4.05 78.88 -8.68
C ASN A 273 -3.55 80.31 -8.47
N ASP A 274 -2.74 80.53 -7.43
CA ASP A 274 -1.75 81.61 -7.39
C ASP A 274 -0.36 81.00 -7.68
N ILE A 275 0.26 81.44 -8.79
CA ILE A 275 1.43 80.80 -9.40
C ILE A 275 2.61 81.77 -9.35
N GLN A 276 3.65 81.47 -8.57
CA GLN A 276 4.85 82.30 -8.50
C GLN A 276 5.79 82.00 -9.68
N VAL A 277 6.36 83.05 -10.26
CA VAL A 277 7.17 82.96 -11.51
C VAL A 277 8.48 83.75 -11.46
N LYS A 278 8.72 84.52 -10.40
CA LYS A 278 9.91 85.37 -10.29
C LYS A 278 11.19 84.53 -10.20
N ASP A 279 12.11 84.75 -11.14
CA ASP A 279 13.45 84.16 -11.22
C ASP A 279 13.47 82.60 -11.20
N GLN A 280 12.36 81.94 -11.55
CA GLN A 280 12.17 80.49 -11.47
C GLN A 280 12.14 79.81 -12.86
N VAL A 281 12.78 78.63 -12.95
CA VAL A 281 12.74 77.78 -14.15
C VAL A 281 11.41 77.02 -14.26
N ALA A 282 10.94 76.49 -13.13
CA ALA A 282 9.65 75.79 -12.99
C ALA A 282 8.79 76.48 -11.90
N PRO A 283 7.47 76.63 -12.11
CA PRO A 283 6.62 77.47 -11.26
C PRO A 283 6.34 76.87 -9.88
N GLN A 284 6.29 77.71 -8.85
CA GLN A 284 5.72 77.34 -7.54
C GLN A 284 4.22 77.61 -7.51
N ILE A 285 3.42 76.61 -7.11
CA ILE A 285 1.97 76.60 -7.31
C ILE A 285 1.26 76.52 -5.95
N THR A 286 0.45 77.53 -5.65
CA THR A 286 -0.50 77.49 -4.53
C THR A 286 -1.90 77.29 -5.09
N ALA A 287 -2.50 76.13 -4.84
CA ALA A 287 -3.90 75.86 -5.18
C ALA A 287 -4.84 76.76 -4.36
N THR A 288 -5.93 77.23 -4.97
CA THR A 288 -6.87 78.18 -4.37
C THR A 288 -8.32 77.85 -4.72
N THR A 289 -9.26 78.40 -3.96
CA THR A 289 -10.70 78.36 -4.28
C THR A 289 -11.27 79.77 -4.20
N GLY A 290 -11.80 80.29 -5.31
CA GLY A 290 -12.45 81.59 -5.37
C GLY A 290 -13.85 81.53 -6.01
N PRO A 291 -14.64 82.60 -5.91
CA PRO A 291 -15.88 82.73 -6.69
C PRO A 291 -15.55 82.87 -8.18
N THR A 292 -16.24 82.12 -9.03
CA THR A 292 -16.08 82.15 -10.50
C THR A 292 -17.37 82.65 -11.15
N THR A 293 -17.27 83.44 -12.22
CA THR A 293 -18.44 83.90 -12.98
C THR A 293 -18.86 82.88 -14.05
N THR A 294 -17.94 82.01 -14.44
CA THR A 294 -18.11 80.94 -15.44
C THR A 294 -18.39 79.57 -14.80
N PRO A 295 -19.16 78.69 -15.47
CA PRO A 295 -19.33 77.30 -15.04
C PRO A 295 -18.00 76.53 -15.10
N PRO A 296 -17.83 75.48 -14.27
CA PRO A 296 -16.60 74.68 -14.29
C PRO A 296 -16.41 73.97 -15.63
N PRO A 297 -15.18 73.91 -16.18
CA PRO A 297 -14.89 73.15 -17.39
C PRO A 297 -14.95 71.64 -17.12
N SER A 298 -15.21 70.83 -18.15
CA SER A 298 -15.35 69.37 -17.98
C SER A 298 -14.03 68.65 -17.67
N PHE A 299 -12.90 69.24 -18.05
CA PHE A 299 -11.55 68.76 -17.80
C PHE A 299 -10.62 69.97 -17.58
N ALA A 300 -9.56 69.79 -16.78
CA ALA A 300 -8.48 70.76 -16.67
C ALA A 300 -7.61 70.76 -17.95
N LEU A 301 -7.36 69.58 -18.53
CA LEU A 301 -6.71 69.41 -19.83
C LEU A 301 -7.55 68.49 -20.73
N ASP A 302 -7.83 68.93 -21.96
CA ASP A 302 -8.57 68.17 -22.97
C ASP A 302 -7.81 68.13 -24.30
N VAL A 303 -7.06 67.05 -24.57
CA VAL A 303 -6.37 66.82 -25.84
C VAL A 303 -7.24 65.93 -26.74
N GLY A 304 -7.71 66.47 -27.87
CA GLY A 304 -8.51 65.75 -28.85
C GLY A 304 -7.66 64.88 -29.81
N GLN A 305 -8.32 64.03 -30.60
CA GLN A 305 -7.66 63.09 -31.53
C GLN A 305 -6.80 63.75 -32.63
N LEU A 306 -7.10 65.01 -32.97
CA LEU A 306 -6.30 65.82 -33.93
C LEU A 306 -5.25 66.70 -33.21
N GLY A 307 -5.21 66.66 -31.89
CA GLY A 307 -4.31 67.44 -31.05
C GLY A 307 -3.07 66.67 -30.61
N GLY A 308 -2.04 67.42 -30.23
CA GLY A 308 -0.87 66.84 -29.57
C GLY A 308 0.01 67.89 -28.92
N MET A 309 0.83 67.46 -27.97
CA MET A 309 1.74 68.29 -27.19
C MET A 309 3.14 67.68 -27.28
N TYR A 310 4.05 68.36 -27.95
CA TYR A 310 5.39 67.87 -28.29
C TYR A 310 6.43 68.82 -27.72
N ALA A 311 7.29 68.36 -26.80
CA ALA A 311 8.37 69.19 -26.27
C ALA A 311 9.65 68.39 -26.01
N GLY A 312 10.73 69.07 -25.64
CA GLY A 312 11.92 68.46 -25.04
C GLY A 312 11.66 67.92 -23.63
N LYS A 313 10.90 68.66 -22.82
CA LYS A 313 10.46 68.32 -21.47
C LYS A 313 9.04 68.83 -21.22
N ILE A 314 8.21 68.08 -20.50
CA ILE A 314 6.80 68.41 -20.24
C ILE A 314 6.48 68.32 -18.73
N PHE A 315 5.90 69.39 -18.18
CA PHE A 315 5.44 69.49 -16.79
C PHE A 315 4.00 70.00 -16.73
N LEU A 316 3.05 69.11 -16.40
CA LEU A 316 1.61 69.40 -16.35
C LEU A 316 1.11 69.25 -14.91
N VAL A 317 0.47 70.29 -14.36
CA VAL A 317 -0.16 70.23 -13.03
C VAL A 317 -1.57 70.81 -13.08
N GLY A 318 -2.59 70.00 -12.76
CA GLY A 318 -3.98 70.42 -12.56
C GLY A 318 -4.37 70.31 -11.09
N THR A 319 -4.78 71.42 -10.46
CA THR A 319 -4.96 71.49 -8.98
C THR A 319 -6.41 71.54 -8.50
N GLU A 320 -7.37 71.84 -9.38
CA GLU A 320 -8.78 72.01 -9.02
C GLU A 320 -9.44 70.63 -8.81
N GLN A 321 -9.95 70.37 -7.60
CA GLN A 321 -10.49 69.07 -7.17
C GLN A 321 -11.58 68.54 -8.12
N GLY A 322 -11.39 67.31 -8.60
CA GLY A 322 -12.32 66.64 -9.51
C GLY A 322 -12.20 67.04 -10.98
N LEU A 323 -11.37 68.03 -11.34
CA LEU A 323 -11.12 68.38 -12.74
C LEU A 323 -10.00 67.52 -13.31
N GLY A 324 -10.41 66.48 -14.05
CA GLY A 324 -9.50 65.51 -14.66
C GLY A 324 -8.76 66.00 -15.91
N VAL A 325 -7.95 65.10 -16.47
CA VAL A 325 -7.24 65.24 -17.74
C VAL A 325 -7.77 64.18 -18.71
N ARG A 326 -8.06 64.58 -19.95
CA ARG A 326 -8.33 63.68 -21.06
C ARG A 326 -7.27 63.83 -22.14
N ASN A 327 -6.66 62.72 -22.54
CA ASN A 327 -5.83 62.65 -23.74
C ASN A 327 -6.39 61.61 -24.72
N ALA A 328 -6.81 62.05 -25.89
CA ALA A 328 -7.13 61.21 -27.05
C ALA A 328 -6.17 61.44 -28.22
N GLY A 329 -5.13 62.26 -28.02
CA GLY A 329 -4.10 62.60 -29.01
C GLY A 329 -2.72 62.09 -28.58
N THR A 330 -1.67 62.88 -28.79
CA THR A 330 -0.29 62.52 -28.40
C THR A 330 0.36 63.57 -27.53
N ILE A 331 0.81 63.20 -26.33
CA ILE A 331 1.68 64.00 -25.46
C ILE A 331 3.07 63.32 -25.45
N ASN A 332 4.08 63.95 -26.03
CA ASN A 332 5.42 63.38 -26.21
C ASN A 332 6.52 64.31 -25.69
N SER A 333 7.33 63.80 -24.76
CA SER A 333 8.54 64.44 -24.25
C SER A 333 9.79 63.82 -24.88
N THR A 334 10.54 64.61 -25.65
CA THR A 334 11.56 64.11 -26.58
C THR A 334 12.98 64.03 -26.01
N GLN A 335 13.26 64.66 -24.85
CA GLN A 335 14.60 64.69 -24.24
C GLN A 335 14.63 64.42 -22.72
N GLY A 336 13.61 64.82 -21.97
CA GLY A 336 13.54 64.70 -20.50
C GLY A 336 12.15 64.29 -19.99
N THR A 337 11.95 64.28 -18.67
CA THR A 337 10.72 63.82 -18.00
C THR A 337 9.41 64.34 -18.61
N LEU A 338 8.40 63.46 -18.69
CA LEU A 338 6.98 63.81 -18.79
C LEU A 338 6.34 63.68 -17.40
N THR A 339 6.05 64.81 -16.73
CA THR A 339 5.33 64.84 -15.45
C THR A 339 3.89 65.30 -15.69
N LEU A 340 2.91 64.54 -15.19
CA LEU A 340 1.48 64.88 -15.21
C LEU A 340 0.87 64.60 -13.83
N ASN A 341 0.49 65.65 -13.12
CA ASN A 341 -0.14 65.59 -11.81
C ASN A 341 -1.55 66.24 -11.87
N ALA A 342 -2.60 65.44 -11.77
CA ALA A 342 -3.99 65.86 -11.87
C ALA A 342 -4.76 65.62 -10.57
N ASN A 343 -5.42 66.65 -10.04
CA ASN A 343 -6.27 66.53 -8.84
C ASN A 343 -7.67 65.98 -9.16
N GLY A 344 -7.74 65.00 -10.05
CA GLY A 344 -8.95 64.38 -10.61
C GLY A 344 -8.57 63.16 -11.45
N ASP A 345 -9.45 62.71 -12.33
CA ASP A 345 -9.20 61.51 -13.15
C ASP A 345 -8.29 61.78 -14.36
N LEU A 346 -7.47 60.82 -14.76
CA LEU A 346 -6.70 60.83 -16.01
C LEU A 346 -7.26 59.75 -16.95
N VAL A 347 -7.81 60.17 -18.09
CA VAL A 347 -8.31 59.26 -19.13
C VAL A 347 -7.41 59.37 -20.36
N ASN A 348 -6.65 58.31 -20.64
CA ASN A 348 -5.78 58.18 -21.79
C ASN A 348 -6.35 57.19 -22.82
N ASN A 349 -6.78 57.72 -23.96
CA ASN A 349 -7.20 57.02 -25.17
C ASN A 349 -6.26 57.35 -26.35
N GLY A 350 -4.99 57.64 -26.06
CA GLY A 350 -3.96 58.02 -27.03
C GLY A 350 -2.55 57.75 -26.49
N ASN A 351 -1.58 58.56 -26.91
CA ASN A 351 -0.17 58.38 -26.56
C ASN A 351 0.29 59.33 -25.44
N LEU A 352 0.88 58.79 -24.37
CA LEU A 352 1.74 59.51 -23.41
C LEU A 352 3.16 58.91 -23.51
N ILE A 353 4.12 59.67 -24.03
CA ILE A 353 5.46 59.13 -24.39
C ILE A 353 6.59 59.98 -23.80
N ALA A 354 7.64 59.34 -23.31
CA ALA A 354 8.95 59.96 -23.07
C ALA A 354 10.07 59.19 -23.82
N ASN A 355 10.76 59.87 -24.75
CA ASN A 355 11.71 59.24 -25.67
C ASN A 355 13.09 58.94 -25.04
N LYS A 356 13.46 59.62 -23.95
CA LYS A 356 14.82 59.59 -23.38
C LYS A 356 14.90 59.59 -21.84
N ASP A 357 13.77 59.72 -21.17
CA ASP A 357 13.66 59.85 -19.72
C ASP A 357 12.29 59.34 -19.27
N GLN A 358 11.96 59.47 -17.99
CA GLN A 358 10.83 58.84 -17.34
C GLN A 358 9.47 59.49 -17.62
N VAL A 359 8.40 58.73 -17.37
CA VAL A 359 7.03 59.25 -17.25
C VAL A 359 6.60 59.19 -15.77
N GLN A 360 6.04 60.28 -15.26
CA GLN A 360 5.52 60.38 -13.89
C GLN A 360 4.05 60.82 -13.92
N LEU A 361 3.14 59.92 -13.56
CA LEU A 361 1.69 60.18 -13.53
C LEU A 361 1.17 60.17 -12.09
N LYS A 362 0.38 61.18 -11.72
CA LYS A 362 -0.34 61.23 -10.44
C LYS A 362 -1.78 61.69 -10.67
N ALA A 363 -2.76 60.92 -10.19
CA ALA A 363 -4.19 61.20 -10.40
C ALA A 363 -5.08 60.59 -9.31
N GLN A 364 -6.39 60.85 -9.33
CA GLN A 364 -7.36 60.14 -8.49
C GLN A 364 -7.66 58.75 -9.06
N ASN A 365 -8.21 58.68 -10.28
CA ASN A 365 -8.33 57.43 -11.04
C ASN A 365 -7.59 57.58 -12.38
N ILE A 366 -7.04 56.49 -12.90
CA ILE A 366 -6.34 56.46 -14.19
C ILE A 366 -6.98 55.39 -15.06
N GLN A 367 -7.42 55.77 -16.25
CA GLN A 367 -7.93 54.85 -17.27
C GLN A 367 -7.01 54.93 -18.48
N ASN A 368 -6.29 53.84 -18.80
CA ASN A 368 -5.47 53.74 -19.99
C ASN A 368 -6.05 52.69 -20.96
N THR A 369 -6.48 53.13 -22.14
CA THR A 369 -6.97 52.25 -23.22
C THR A 369 -6.05 52.21 -24.43
N ASP A 370 -4.93 52.95 -24.39
CA ASP A 370 -3.93 52.99 -25.46
C ASP A 370 -2.51 53.04 -24.84
N ASN A 371 -1.65 54.00 -25.16
CA ASN A 371 -0.20 53.90 -24.88
C ASN A 371 0.29 54.87 -23.80
N VAL A 372 0.99 54.34 -22.79
CA VAL A 372 1.90 55.08 -21.90
C VAL A 372 3.28 54.45 -21.96
N SER A 373 4.31 55.16 -22.41
CA SER A 373 5.65 54.57 -22.58
C SER A 373 6.85 55.48 -22.28
N SER A 374 7.92 54.87 -21.74
CA SER A 374 9.27 55.44 -21.69
C SER A 374 10.23 54.51 -22.44
N ALA A 375 10.93 55.05 -23.43
CA ALA A 375 11.79 54.27 -24.32
C ALA A 375 13.17 53.92 -23.74
N THR A 376 13.55 54.51 -22.60
CA THR A 376 14.91 54.36 -22.02
C THR A 376 14.98 54.40 -20.49
N SER A 377 13.87 54.69 -19.80
CA SER A 377 13.85 54.99 -18.36
C SER A 377 12.56 54.50 -17.70
N GLN A 378 12.41 54.78 -16.40
CA GLN A 378 11.32 54.28 -15.58
C GLN A 378 9.95 54.92 -15.90
N ILE A 379 8.88 54.28 -15.45
CA ILE A 379 7.54 54.88 -15.32
C ILE A 379 7.12 54.79 -13.85
N THR A 380 6.66 55.90 -13.29
CA THR A 380 6.04 55.95 -11.95
C THR A 380 4.59 56.38 -12.08
N ILE A 381 3.68 55.63 -11.47
CA ILE A 381 2.25 55.95 -11.41
C ILE A 381 1.76 55.90 -9.96
N GLU A 382 1.09 56.96 -9.53
CA GLU A 382 0.41 57.06 -8.23
C GLU A 382 -1.07 57.41 -8.43
N SER A 383 -1.99 56.53 -8.02
CA SER A 383 -3.43 56.88 -7.96
C SER A 383 -4.22 56.04 -6.95
N GLN A 384 -5.53 56.25 -6.85
CA GLN A 384 -6.42 55.37 -6.11
C GLN A 384 -6.72 54.10 -6.92
N ASN A 385 -7.11 54.28 -8.19
CA ASN A 385 -7.42 53.19 -9.11
C ASN A 385 -6.68 53.35 -10.44
N LEU A 386 -6.23 52.24 -11.03
CA LEU A 386 -5.65 52.16 -12.37
C LEU A 386 -6.35 51.05 -13.16
N ASP A 387 -7.16 51.44 -14.15
CA ASP A 387 -7.75 50.55 -15.15
C ASP A 387 -6.89 50.60 -16.43
N ASN A 388 -6.12 49.55 -16.69
CA ASN A 388 -5.32 49.40 -17.91
C ASN A 388 -5.92 48.34 -18.85
N SER A 389 -6.42 48.79 -20.00
CA SER A 389 -6.77 47.95 -21.15
C SER A 389 -5.82 48.14 -22.34
N GLY A 390 -4.97 49.17 -22.31
CA GLY A 390 -3.93 49.45 -23.29
C GLY A 390 -2.54 48.92 -22.89
N LEU A 391 -1.50 49.60 -23.35
CA LEU A 391 -0.10 49.34 -23.05
C LEU A 391 0.45 50.36 -22.05
N ILE A 392 1.13 49.89 -21.00
CA ILE A 392 2.05 50.69 -20.17
C ILE A 392 3.42 50.01 -20.23
N SER A 393 4.43 50.69 -20.78
CA SER A 393 5.72 50.07 -21.13
C SER A 393 6.94 50.91 -20.75
N SER A 394 7.85 50.36 -19.95
CA SER A 394 9.13 50.98 -19.56
C SER A 394 10.31 50.15 -20.05
N ALA A 395 11.38 50.80 -20.51
CA ALA A 395 12.65 50.11 -20.81
C ALA A 395 13.48 49.76 -19.56
N ASP A 396 13.07 50.21 -18.37
CA ASP A 396 13.80 50.11 -17.11
C ASP A 396 12.86 49.56 -16.03
N GLU A 397 12.28 50.41 -15.17
CA GLU A 397 11.38 50.02 -14.09
C GLU A 397 9.97 50.58 -14.27
N LEU A 398 8.94 49.76 -14.03
CA LEU A 398 7.54 50.18 -13.95
C LEU A 398 7.07 50.07 -12.51
N HIS A 399 6.88 51.22 -11.85
CA HIS A 399 6.50 51.32 -10.44
C HIS A 399 5.08 51.90 -10.30
N LEU A 400 4.15 51.08 -9.79
CA LEU A 400 2.72 51.39 -9.71
C LEU A 400 2.26 51.36 -8.24
N ASN A 401 1.75 52.48 -7.73
CA ASN A 401 1.32 52.63 -6.33
C ASN A 401 -0.16 53.03 -6.27
N GLN A 402 -0.99 52.07 -5.85
CA GLN A 402 -2.44 52.08 -6.06
C GLN A 402 -3.21 51.90 -4.75
N GLN A 403 -3.77 53.00 -4.22
CA GLN A 403 -4.39 52.97 -2.88
C GLN A 403 -5.55 51.96 -2.75
N ASN A 404 -6.36 51.79 -3.81
CA ASN A 404 -7.54 50.92 -3.84
C ASN A 404 -7.39 49.74 -4.80
N SER A 405 -7.11 49.97 -6.09
CA SER A 405 -7.01 48.85 -7.04
C SER A 405 -6.17 49.10 -8.30
N LEU A 406 -5.71 47.99 -8.88
CA LEU A 406 -5.18 47.90 -10.23
C LEU A 406 -5.97 46.83 -10.99
N SER A 407 -6.45 47.17 -12.17
CA SER A 407 -7.23 46.31 -13.07
C SER A 407 -6.54 46.26 -14.43
N ASN A 408 -5.86 45.16 -14.76
CA ASN A 408 -5.14 44.99 -16.02
C ASN A 408 -5.82 43.95 -16.93
N THR A 409 -6.42 44.42 -18.02
CA THR A 409 -6.87 43.61 -19.16
C THR A 409 -5.97 43.78 -20.38
N GLY A 410 -5.11 44.81 -20.38
CA GLY A 410 -4.12 45.10 -21.40
C GLY A 410 -2.73 44.52 -21.11
N THR A 411 -1.68 45.30 -21.38
CA THR A 411 -0.27 44.92 -21.13
C THR A 411 0.43 45.94 -20.23
N LEU A 412 1.05 45.45 -19.17
CA LEU A 412 2.09 46.15 -18.41
C LEU A 412 3.42 45.45 -18.73
N ASN A 413 4.47 46.17 -19.14
CA ASN A 413 5.78 45.57 -19.46
C ASN A 413 6.95 46.43 -18.98
N ALA A 414 7.96 45.83 -18.33
CA ALA A 414 9.23 46.49 -18.00
C ALA A 414 10.39 45.52 -17.73
N ALA A 415 11.62 46.03 -17.58
CA ALA A 415 12.75 45.20 -17.16
C ALA A 415 12.65 44.80 -15.68
N ARG A 416 12.14 45.69 -14.82
CA ARG A 416 11.58 45.37 -13.48
C ARG A 416 10.14 45.86 -13.39
N VAL A 417 9.24 45.03 -12.87
CA VAL A 417 7.86 45.44 -12.53
C VAL A 417 7.69 45.44 -11.01
N ALA A 418 7.23 46.58 -10.47
CA ALA A 418 6.98 46.81 -9.06
C ALA A 418 5.54 47.35 -8.87
N ILE A 419 4.70 46.62 -8.13
CA ILE A 419 3.30 47.00 -7.89
C ILE A 419 3.00 46.93 -6.39
N ASP A 420 2.43 48.01 -5.86
CA ASP A 420 1.79 48.05 -4.54
C ASP A 420 0.31 48.43 -4.73
N ALA A 421 -0.61 47.54 -4.38
CA ALA A 421 -2.04 47.74 -4.65
C ALA A 421 -2.97 47.00 -3.65
N SER A 422 -3.94 47.67 -3.04
CA SER A 422 -4.91 47.01 -2.14
C SER A 422 -5.70 45.86 -2.81
N SER A 423 -5.89 45.93 -4.14
CA SER A 423 -6.37 44.79 -4.95
C SER A 423 -5.76 44.81 -6.35
N LEU A 424 -5.08 43.72 -6.74
CA LEU A 424 -4.51 43.53 -8.08
C LEU A 424 -5.33 42.49 -8.86
N LYS A 425 -5.97 42.94 -9.94
CA LYS A 425 -6.75 42.08 -10.86
C LYS A 425 -6.07 42.07 -12.22
N ASN A 426 -5.74 40.89 -12.72
CA ASN A 426 -5.17 40.69 -14.04
C ASN A 426 -5.96 39.64 -14.82
N SER A 427 -6.29 39.97 -16.06
CA SER A 427 -6.64 39.01 -17.13
C SER A 427 -5.91 39.31 -18.44
N GLY A 428 -5.13 40.40 -18.47
CA GLY A 428 -4.16 40.71 -19.51
C GLY A 428 -2.78 40.13 -19.19
N SER A 429 -1.73 40.87 -19.56
CA SER A 429 -0.34 40.49 -19.30
C SER A 429 0.38 41.52 -18.43
N ILE A 430 1.07 41.03 -17.39
CA ILE A 430 2.05 41.77 -16.58
C ILE A 430 3.40 41.11 -16.84
N GLU A 431 4.15 41.64 -17.80
CA GLU A 431 5.37 41.03 -18.30
C GLU A 431 6.63 41.69 -17.72
N GLN A 432 7.55 40.87 -17.24
CA GLN A 432 8.91 41.31 -16.93
C GLN A 432 9.89 40.76 -17.98
N THR A 433 10.70 41.65 -18.57
CA THR A 433 11.70 41.32 -19.59
C THR A 433 13.11 41.15 -19.02
N GLY A 434 13.39 41.70 -17.84
CA GLY A 434 14.68 41.61 -17.15
C GLY A 434 14.82 40.40 -16.23
N LEU A 435 16.06 40.16 -15.79
CA LEU A 435 16.45 39.10 -14.86
C LEU A 435 16.22 39.47 -13.38
N GLN A 436 15.71 40.68 -13.12
CA GLN A 436 15.40 41.24 -11.81
C GLN A 436 14.31 40.45 -11.05
N GLY A 437 14.17 40.74 -9.76
CA GLY A 437 13.03 40.27 -8.98
C GLY A 437 11.73 41.02 -9.34
N LEU A 438 10.69 40.26 -9.70
CA LEU A 438 9.31 40.74 -9.79
C LEU A 438 8.77 41.01 -8.38
N ASP A 439 8.22 42.21 -8.15
CA ASP A 439 7.82 42.67 -6.83
C ASP A 439 6.35 43.10 -6.83
N LEU A 440 5.48 42.26 -6.26
CA LEU A 440 4.04 42.46 -6.25
C LEU A 440 3.51 42.37 -4.82
N LYS A 441 3.16 43.52 -4.25
CA LYS A 441 2.56 43.65 -2.91
C LYS A 441 1.07 43.92 -3.08
N SER A 442 0.21 43.12 -2.44
CA SER A 442 -1.23 43.33 -2.53
C SER A 442 -2.05 42.87 -1.33
N GLY A 443 -3.19 43.52 -1.10
CA GLY A 443 -4.22 43.02 -0.20
C GLY A 443 -5.00 41.82 -0.77
N SER A 444 -5.12 41.73 -2.10
CA SER A 444 -5.81 40.62 -2.78
C SER A 444 -5.37 40.53 -4.23
N MET A 445 -5.00 39.35 -4.72
CA MET A 445 -4.56 39.17 -6.11
C MET A 445 -5.45 38.18 -6.86
N THR A 446 -5.78 38.48 -8.11
CA THR A 446 -6.52 37.56 -8.99
C THR A 446 -5.95 37.64 -10.41
N ASN A 447 -5.40 36.52 -10.90
CA ASN A 447 -4.88 36.35 -12.24
C ASN A 447 -5.75 35.35 -13.03
N LEU A 448 -6.90 35.80 -13.54
CA LEU A 448 -7.92 34.96 -14.17
C LEU A 448 -7.64 34.82 -15.67
N GLY A 449 -7.06 33.69 -16.09
CA GLY A 449 -6.62 33.46 -17.47
C GLY A 449 -5.49 34.36 -17.98
N GLY A 450 -5.01 35.29 -17.14
CA GLY A 450 -3.97 36.25 -17.46
C GLY A 450 -2.55 35.70 -17.26
N LYS A 451 -1.57 36.51 -17.65
CA LYS A 451 -0.14 36.22 -17.50
C LYS A 451 0.53 37.20 -16.55
N ILE A 452 1.36 36.69 -15.64
CA ILE A 452 2.26 37.45 -14.77
C ILE A 452 3.68 36.88 -14.86
N GLY A 453 4.69 37.75 -14.92
CA GLY A 453 6.10 37.38 -14.91
C GLY A 453 6.74 37.32 -16.30
N VAL A 454 7.59 36.32 -16.55
CA VAL A 454 8.63 36.36 -17.60
C VAL A 454 8.05 36.51 -19.01
N ALA A 455 8.45 37.57 -19.73
CA ALA A 455 8.15 37.78 -21.14
C ALA A 455 8.62 36.59 -22.01
N LYS A 456 7.83 36.16 -23.00
CA LYS A 456 8.27 35.06 -23.89
C LYS A 456 9.39 35.56 -24.80
N SER A 457 10.59 34.99 -24.64
CA SER A 457 11.76 35.38 -25.44
C SER A 457 11.59 34.95 -26.90
N ASN A 458 11.10 35.88 -27.74
CA ASN A 458 10.98 35.70 -29.20
C ASN A 458 12.34 35.81 -29.92
N THR A 459 13.42 35.33 -29.29
CA THR A 459 14.80 35.37 -29.79
C THR A 459 15.11 34.23 -30.76
N SER A 460 14.37 34.19 -31.88
CA SER A 460 14.71 33.31 -33.00
C SER A 460 16.00 33.79 -33.68
N GLY A 461 17.16 33.27 -33.26
CA GLY A 461 18.48 33.83 -33.66
C GLY A 461 19.64 32.85 -33.77
N GLY A 462 19.40 31.54 -33.85
CA GLY A 462 20.43 30.50 -34.06
C GLY A 462 21.18 30.07 -32.78
N THR A 463 21.92 28.95 -32.76
CA THR A 463 22.17 27.97 -33.84
C THR A 463 22.34 26.54 -33.29
N ALA A 464 21.43 25.62 -33.63
CA ALA A 464 21.63 24.17 -33.53
C ALA A 464 20.64 23.43 -34.46
N GLY A 465 21.13 22.50 -35.29
CA GLY A 465 20.30 21.58 -36.09
C GLY A 465 20.36 20.15 -35.53
N ASN A 466 19.82 19.09 -36.14
CA ASN A 466 18.99 18.89 -37.35
C ASN A 466 18.52 17.41 -37.31
N SER A 467 17.34 16.91 -37.74
CA SER A 467 16.11 17.35 -38.42
C SER A 467 14.93 16.51 -37.83
N SER A 468 13.70 16.32 -38.32
CA SER A 468 12.86 16.71 -39.49
C SER A 468 11.39 16.37 -39.11
N GLY A 469 10.30 16.71 -39.80
CA GLY A 469 10.03 17.56 -40.97
C GLY A 469 8.50 17.54 -41.19
N ASN A 470 7.84 18.70 -41.37
CA ASN A 470 7.31 19.23 -42.65
C ASN A 470 6.09 18.42 -43.21
N THR A 471 4.97 18.98 -43.71
CA THR A 471 4.73 20.27 -44.40
C THR A 471 3.31 20.87 -44.24
N GLY A 472 3.20 22.21 -44.25
CA GLY A 472 2.08 22.96 -44.85
C GLY A 472 0.92 23.43 -43.93
N SER A 473 0.31 24.61 -44.11
CA SER A 473 0.59 25.68 -45.09
C SER A 473 0.06 27.07 -44.65
N THR A 474 0.88 28.10 -44.87
CA THR A 474 0.52 29.52 -45.20
C THR A 474 -0.70 30.21 -44.57
N VAL A 475 -0.47 31.25 -43.76
CA VAL A 475 -1.31 32.46 -43.71
C VAL A 475 -0.43 33.72 -43.80
N ILE A 476 -0.98 34.78 -44.40
CA ILE A 476 -0.34 36.03 -44.83
C ILE A 476 0.16 36.89 -43.65
N VAL A 477 1.34 37.50 -43.82
CA VAL A 477 1.83 38.59 -42.95
C VAL A 477 1.14 39.91 -43.34
N PRO A 478 0.50 40.64 -42.41
CA PRO A 478 0.01 41.99 -42.68
C PRO A 478 1.18 42.95 -42.94
N THR A 479 1.21 43.59 -44.09
CA THR A 479 2.18 44.66 -44.39
C THR A 479 1.94 45.87 -43.49
N VAL A 480 3.01 46.40 -42.90
CA VAL A 480 2.98 47.66 -42.13
C VAL A 480 2.34 48.77 -42.96
N PRO A 481 1.29 49.46 -42.46
CA PRO A 481 0.77 50.66 -43.10
C PRO A 481 1.86 51.74 -43.14
N VAL A 482 2.19 52.18 -44.35
CA VAL A 482 3.09 53.33 -44.56
C VAL A 482 2.32 54.64 -44.42
N ASP A 483 3.04 55.71 -44.10
CA ASP A 483 2.63 57.12 -44.12
C ASP A 483 1.82 57.68 -42.93
N PRO A 484 2.52 58.30 -41.96
CA PRO A 484 2.14 59.56 -41.32
C PRO A 484 2.93 60.72 -41.96
N ALA A 485 2.24 61.58 -42.70
CA ALA A 485 2.89 62.48 -43.66
C ALA A 485 3.75 63.60 -43.03
N GLN A 486 5.04 63.60 -43.42
CA GLN A 486 5.95 64.72 -43.72
C GLN A 486 6.01 65.95 -42.79
N ASP A 487 7.20 66.42 -42.37
CA ASP A 487 8.55 65.82 -42.42
C ASP A 487 9.49 66.59 -41.46
N GLY A 488 10.63 66.00 -41.11
CA GLY A 488 11.75 66.70 -40.44
C GLY A 488 12.02 66.31 -38.98
N GLY A 489 12.77 65.22 -38.77
CA GLY A 489 13.16 64.80 -37.42
C GLY A 489 14.08 63.57 -37.37
N SER A 490 15.26 63.63 -38.01
CA SER A 490 16.22 62.51 -37.96
C SER A 490 16.76 62.32 -36.53
N LEU A 491 16.31 61.26 -35.86
CA LEU A 491 16.89 60.81 -34.58
C LEU A 491 18.16 60.00 -34.86
N GLY A 492 19.31 60.58 -34.53
CA GLY A 492 20.60 59.91 -34.66
C GLY A 492 20.70 58.66 -33.78
N VAL A 493 21.21 57.57 -34.35
CA VAL A 493 21.46 56.32 -33.64
C VAL A 493 22.53 56.55 -32.57
N VAL A 494 22.13 56.49 -31.29
CA VAL A 494 23.06 56.47 -30.16
C VAL A 494 23.68 55.06 -30.12
N PRO A 495 25.02 54.91 -30.06
CA PRO A 495 25.66 53.61 -29.84
C PRO A 495 25.17 52.99 -28.52
N PRO A 496 25.07 51.65 -28.41
CA PRO A 496 24.65 51.01 -27.16
C PRO A 496 25.63 51.42 -26.04
N ILE A 497 25.09 52.08 -25.01
CA ILE A 497 25.83 52.42 -23.81
C ILE A 497 26.05 51.13 -23.03
N ASP A 498 27.30 50.84 -22.68
CA ASP A 498 27.67 49.69 -21.86
C ASP A 498 27.14 49.88 -20.43
N THR A 499 25.93 49.39 -20.19
CA THR A 499 25.28 49.45 -18.87
C THR A 499 25.69 48.26 -18.04
N THR A 500 26.60 48.50 -17.09
CA THR A 500 26.80 47.60 -15.94
C THR A 500 25.42 47.24 -15.36
N PRO A 501 25.02 45.96 -15.31
CA PRO A 501 23.66 45.59 -14.92
C PRO A 501 23.32 46.15 -13.53
N LYS A 502 22.30 47.01 -13.47
CA LYS A 502 21.77 47.51 -12.20
C LYS A 502 21.31 46.32 -11.36
N THR A 503 21.91 46.14 -10.19
CA THR A 503 21.46 45.18 -9.19
C THR A 503 20.28 45.75 -8.42
N TYR A 504 19.18 45.00 -8.39
CA TYR A 504 17.99 45.29 -7.60
C TYR A 504 17.80 44.18 -6.56
N ASP A 505 16.94 44.42 -5.57
CA ASP A 505 16.57 43.44 -4.56
C ASP A 505 15.86 42.20 -5.16
N ILE A 506 15.86 41.11 -4.39
CA ILE A 506 15.12 39.88 -4.71
C ILE A 506 13.61 40.20 -4.70
N GLY A 507 12.89 39.61 -5.65
CA GLY A 507 11.47 39.88 -5.87
C GLY A 507 10.58 38.99 -4.99
N PHE A 508 9.51 39.58 -4.47
CA PHE A 508 8.51 38.89 -3.66
C PHE A 508 7.11 39.14 -4.23
N ILE A 509 6.29 38.10 -4.26
CA ILE A 509 4.84 38.21 -4.39
C ILE A 509 4.27 38.09 -2.98
N HIS A 510 3.86 39.20 -2.36
CA HIS A 510 3.31 39.22 -1.01
C HIS A 510 1.82 39.58 -1.06
N VAL A 511 0.97 38.66 -0.63
CA VAL A 511 -0.49 38.81 -0.63
C VAL A 511 -1.07 38.53 0.76
N SER A 512 -1.52 39.58 1.46
CA SER A 512 -2.10 39.43 2.81
C SER A 512 -3.50 38.79 2.81
N GLY A 513 -4.19 38.80 1.66
CA GLY A 513 -5.39 38.02 1.40
C GLY A 513 -5.12 36.70 0.67
N VAL A 514 -5.99 36.37 -0.29
CA VAL A 514 -5.90 35.20 -1.16
C VAL A 514 -5.20 35.59 -2.47
N LEU A 515 -4.33 34.71 -2.97
CA LEU A 515 -3.84 34.76 -4.36
C LEU A 515 -4.67 33.78 -5.20
N GLY A 516 -5.44 34.29 -6.16
CA GLY A 516 -6.13 33.49 -7.18
C GLY A 516 -5.40 33.50 -8.51
N ASN A 517 -5.27 32.36 -9.18
CA ASN A 517 -4.57 32.18 -10.46
C ASN A 517 -5.33 31.23 -11.42
N ASP A 518 -6.66 31.23 -11.36
CA ASP A 518 -7.48 30.25 -12.08
C ASP A 518 -7.32 30.39 -13.60
N GLN A 519 -6.94 29.28 -14.25
CA GLN A 519 -6.51 29.23 -15.66
C GLN A 519 -5.35 30.18 -16.02
N GLY A 520 -4.76 30.88 -15.04
CA GLY A 520 -3.73 31.90 -15.21
C GLY A 520 -2.32 31.31 -15.22
N THR A 521 -1.35 32.13 -15.60
CA THR A 521 0.08 31.77 -15.61
C THR A 521 0.90 32.79 -14.83
N ILE A 522 1.52 32.38 -13.73
CA ILE A 522 2.54 33.15 -13.00
C ILE A 522 3.87 32.39 -13.11
N ILE A 523 4.74 32.85 -14.01
CA ILE A 523 6.07 32.25 -14.19
C ILE A 523 7.10 33.31 -13.84
N ALA A 524 7.78 33.14 -12.71
CA ALA A 524 9.01 33.86 -12.40
C ALA A 524 10.23 33.20 -13.05
N ASN A 525 11.37 33.90 -13.08
CA ASN A 525 12.68 33.34 -13.45
C ASN A 525 13.25 32.40 -12.36
N GLY A 526 12.41 31.64 -11.65
CA GLY A 526 12.78 30.77 -10.52
C GLY A 526 13.28 31.48 -9.24
N GLY A 527 13.50 32.80 -9.28
CA GLY A 527 14.04 33.61 -8.18
C GLY A 527 13.05 34.65 -7.62
N VAL A 528 11.78 34.27 -7.46
CA VAL A 528 10.75 35.09 -6.82
C VAL A 528 10.01 34.24 -5.80
N ASP A 529 9.95 34.72 -4.57
CA ASP A 529 9.28 34.03 -3.46
C ASP A 529 7.82 34.47 -3.34
N LEU A 530 6.93 33.54 -3.02
CA LEU A 530 5.51 33.80 -2.74
C LEU A 530 5.24 33.74 -1.24
N GLU A 531 4.62 34.78 -0.70
CA GLU A 531 3.92 34.75 0.57
C GLU A 531 2.42 35.03 0.34
N SER A 532 1.55 34.11 0.75
CA SER A 532 0.11 34.37 0.85
C SER A 532 -0.40 34.04 2.24
N GLN A 533 -1.14 34.96 2.87
CA GLN A 533 -1.54 34.83 4.27
C GLN A 533 -2.96 34.31 4.50
N ASN A 534 -3.85 34.29 3.48
CA ASN A 534 -5.20 33.71 3.60
C ASN A 534 -5.50 32.55 2.63
N GLY A 535 -4.68 32.30 1.60
CA GLY A 535 -4.74 31.06 0.83
C GLY A 535 -4.37 31.19 -0.64
N LEU A 536 -4.22 30.03 -1.30
CA LEU A 536 -3.97 29.92 -2.74
C LEU A 536 -5.19 29.31 -3.44
N ASP A 537 -5.63 29.94 -4.53
CA ASP A 537 -6.46 29.31 -5.54
C ASP A 537 -5.71 29.28 -6.88
N ASN A 538 -5.58 28.11 -7.50
CA ASN A 538 -4.82 27.89 -8.72
C ASN A 538 -5.57 26.90 -9.64
N GLN A 539 -6.89 27.04 -9.76
CA GLN A 539 -7.71 26.02 -10.44
C GLN A 539 -7.37 25.95 -11.94
N GLY A 540 -6.68 24.88 -12.35
CA GLY A 540 -6.08 24.74 -13.68
C GLY A 540 -5.07 25.82 -14.07
N GLY A 541 -4.51 26.55 -13.09
CA GLY A 541 -3.48 27.57 -13.30
C GLY A 541 -2.06 27.00 -13.28
N GLN A 542 -1.09 27.79 -13.71
CA GLN A 542 0.34 27.45 -13.69
C GLN A 542 1.13 28.45 -12.83
N LEU A 543 1.89 27.93 -11.87
CA LEU A 543 2.82 28.64 -10.99
C LEU A 543 4.23 28.06 -11.11
N ASN A 544 5.23 28.91 -11.29
CA ASN A 544 6.65 28.56 -11.23
C ASN A 544 7.41 29.62 -10.42
N LEU A 545 7.91 29.23 -9.24
CA LEU A 545 8.35 30.12 -8.16
C LEU A 545 9.65 29.63 -7.49
N GLY A 546 10.28 30.50 -6.70
CA GLY A 546 11.38 30.15 -5.79
C GLY A 546 10.84 29.37 -4.60
N THR A 547 10.64 30.03 -3.47
CA THR A 547 9.93 29.45 -2.32
C THR A 547 8.46 29.89 -2.29
N ALA A 548 7.60 29.11 -1.62
CA ALA A 548 6.20 29.46 -1.40
C ALA A 548 5.77 29.21 0.05
N THR A 549 5.41 30.27 0.76
CA THR A 549 4.77 30.23 2.08
C THR A 549 3.29 30.56 1.91
N ILE A 550 2.40 29.60 2.15
CA ILE A 550 0.96 29.76 1.93
C ILE A 550 0.23 29.41 3.23
N LYS A 551 -0.54 30.36 3.77
CA LYS A 551 -1.25 30.21 5.05
C LYS A 551 -2.72 30.54 4.91
N GLY A 552 -3.53 30.09 5.87
CA GLY A 552 -4.90 30.57 6.06
C GLY A 552 -5.98 29.53 5.80
N SER A 553 -6.97 29.88 4.98
CA SER A 553 -8.19 29.08 4.86
C SER A 553 -8.03 27.85 3.96
N ASN A 554 -7.65 28.05 2.70
CA ASN A 554 -7.62 26.99 1.69
C ASN A 554 -6.36 27.05 0.81
N PHE A 555 -5.93 25.87 0.37
CA PHE A 555 -5.04 25.67 -0.77
C PHE A 555 -5.81 24.87 -1.82
N ASN A 556 -5.97 25.40 -3.02
CA ASN A 556 -6.54 24.72 -4.18
C ASN A 556 -5.56 24.73 -5.35
N ASN A 557 -5.21 23.54 -5.82
CA ASN A 557 -4.42 23.29 -7.03
C ASN A 557 -5.10 22.26 -7.93
N ASP A 558 -6.43 22.12 -7.84
CA ASP A 558 -7.21 21.17 -8.65
C ASP A 558 -7.03 21.47 -10.15
N LEU A 559 -6.65 20.45 -10.92
CA LEU A 559 -6.19 20.54 -12.33
C LEU A 559 -4.96 21.45 -12.57
N GLY A 560 -4.43 22.09 -11.53
CA GLY A 560 -3.38 23.11 -11.60
C GLY A 560 -1.96 22.53 -11.54
N GLN A 561 -0.98 23.41 -11.75
CA GLN A 561 0.45 23.10 -11.65
C GLN A 561 1.14 24.15 -10.77
N LEU A 562 1.74 23.70 -9.67
CA LEU A 562 2.62 24.49 -8.82
C LEU A 562 4.00 23.84 -8.74
N ASN A 563 5.00 24.52 -9.30
CA ASN A 563 6.39 24.10 -9.26
C ASN A 563 7.19 25.10 -8.44
N VAL A 564 7.97 24.60 -7.47
CA VAL A 564 8.74 25.42 -6.52
C VAL A 564 10.16 24.86 -6.34
N LYS A 565 11.04 25.68 -5.77
CA LYS A 565 12.21 25.18 -5.05
C LYS A 565 11.81 24.54 -3.72
N GLN A 566 10.99 25.23 -2.92
CA GLN A 566 10.56 24.79 -1.58
C GLN A 566 9.17 25.35 -1.25
N ALA A 567 8.34 24.64 -0.49
CA ALA A 567 7.11 25.23 0.07
C ALA A 567 6.81 24.84 1.52
N ASP A 568 6.10 25.74 2.21
CA ASP A 568 5.49 25.57 3.53
C ASP A 568 4.02 26.02 3.45
N ILE A 569 3.10 25.06 3.45
CA ILE A 569 1.67 25.26 3.21
C ILE A 569 0.91 24.92 4.51
N GLN A 570 0.23 25.89 5.10
CA GLN A 570 -0.45 25.80 6.41
C GLN A 570 -1.90 26.30 6.29
N THR A 571 -2.79 25.46 5.75
CA THR A 571 -4.18 25.83 5.41
C THR A 571 -5.21 24.89 6.03
N LEU A 572 -6.42 25.35 6.37
CA LEU A 572 -7.46 24.47 6.91
C LEU A 572 -7.91 23.39 5.89
N GLY A 573 -8.10 23.77 4.63
CA GLY A 573 -8.32 22.84 3.52
C GLY A 573 -7.12 22.77 2.56
N PHE A 574 -6.85 21.59 2.02
CA PHE A 574 -5.89 21.36 0.94
C PHE A 574 -6.52 20.47 -0.14
N THR A 575 -6.46 20.89 -1.41
CA THR A 575 -6.91 20.09 -2.55
C THR A 575 -5.98 20.23 -3.76
N ASN A 576 -5.72 19.11 -4.43
CA ASN A 576 -4.78 18.93 -5.54
C ASN A 576 -5.34 17.88 -6.55
N GLN A 577 -6.66 17.81 -6.70
CA GLN A 577 -7.35 16.78 -7.49
C GLN A 577 -6.98 16.89 -8.96
N GLN A 578 -6.41 15.84 -9.54
CA GLN A 578 -5.82 15.85 -10.89
C GLN A 578 -4.77 16.97 -11.12
N GLY A 579 -4.27 17.58 -10.03
CA GLY A 579 -3.28 18.63 -10.04
C GLY A 579 -1.86 18.10 -9.85
N GLN A 580 -0.87 18.97 -10.07
CA GLN A 580 0.54 18.68 -9.86
C GLN A 580 1.16 19.74 -8.94
N LEU A 581 1.71 19.28 -7.82
CA LEU A 581 2.55 20.03 -6.91
C LEU A 581 3.94 19.39 -6.89
N THR A 582 4.97 20.13 -7.31
CA THR A 582 6.37 19.65 -7.25
C THR A 582 7.33 20.62 -6.61
N SER A 583 8.24 20.08 -5.80
CA SER A 583 9.33 20.81 -5.14
C SER A 583 10.68 20.17 -5.48
N SER A 584 11.71 21.00 -5.67
CA SER A 584 13.09 20.54 -5.97
C SER A 584 14.01 20.48 -4.75
N ASP A 585 13.51 20.86 -3.58
CA ASP A 585 14.11 20.70 -2.26
C ASP A 585 13.03 20.08 -1.34
N THR A 586 12.66 20.76 -0.27
CA THR A 586 11.71 20.32 0.75
C THR A 586 10.27 20.76 0.42
N LEU A 587 9.28 19.96 0.80
CA LEU A 587 7.86 20.33 0.71
C LEU A 587 7.16 20.00 2.03
N LYS A 588 6.52 20.99 2.65
CA LYS A 588 5.74 20.83 3.88
C LYS A 588 4.29 21.24 3.67
N ILE A 589 3.37 20.37 4.07
CA ILE A 589 1.91 20.61 4.02
C ILE A 589 1.33 20.27 5.39
N GLN A 590 0.79 21.26 6.07
CA GLN A 590 0.00 21.12 7.28
C GLN A 590 -1.46 21.51 6.99
N SER A 591 -2.41 20.62 7.26
CA SER A 591 -3.83 20.89 7.00
C SER A 591 -4.79 20.12 7.88
N GLN A 592 -6.07 20.50 7.94
CA GLN A 592 -7.09 19.69 8.60
C GLN A 592 -7.51 18.50 7.73
N ASN A 593 -7.59 18.66 6.41
CA ASN A 593 -7.81 17.56 5.46
C ASN A 593 -7.07 17.84 4.15
N ALA A 594 -6.56 16.81 3.49
CA ALA A 594 -5.84 16.94 2.21
C ALA A 594 -6.37 15.97 1.16
N ASN A 595 -6.85 16.49 0.03
CA ASN A 595 -7.32 15.71 -1.10
C ASN A 595 -6.32 15.75 -2.27
N ASN A 596 -5.67 14.62 -2.53
CA ASN A 596 -4.77 14.37 -3.65
C ASN A 596 -5.37 13.34 -4.64
N GLN A 597 -6.70 13.21 -4.73
CA GLN A 597 -7.34 12.20 -5.57
C GLN A 597 -6.94 12.36 -7.04
N SER A 598 -6.33 11.31 -7.61
CA SER A 598 -5.73 11.33 -8.96
C SER A 598 -4.70 12.46 -9.20
N GLY A 599 -4.20 13.08 -8.13
CA GLY A 599 -3.24 14.18 -8.14
C GLY A 599 -1.81 13.74 -7.86
N LYS A 600 -0.87 14.66 -8.00
CA LYS A 600 0.56 14.44 -7.78
C LYS A 600 1.14 15.44 -6.79
N ILE A 601 1.77 14.92 -5.72
CA ILE A 601 2.60 15.64 -4.77
C ILE A 601 3.99 14.99 -4.82
N GLN A 602 5.01 15.71 -5.26
CA GLN A 602 6.39 15.19 -5.32
C GLN A 602 7.40 16.21 -4.78
N SER A 603 8.35 15.76 -3.98
CA SER A 603 9.53 16.52 -3.60
C SER A 603 10.80 15.78 -4.05
N ILE A 604 11.86 16.50 -4.44
CA ILE A 604 13.17 15.86 -4.68
C ILE A 604 13.86 15.61 -3.34
N GLY A 605 13.89 16.61 -2.45
CA GLY A 605 14.23 16.44 -1.04
C GLY A 605 13.05 15.91 -0.21
N GLN A 606 13.07 16.19 1.09
CA GLN A 606 12.09 15.68 2.07
C GLN A 606 10.65 16.17 1.84
N LEU A 607 9.68 15.29 2.08
CA LEU A 607 8.24 15.58 2.01
C LEU A 607 7.56 15.35 3.38
N ASP A 608 7.04 16.43 3.98
CA ASP A 608 6.31 16.42 5.26
C ASP A 608 4.80 16.66 5.04
N LEU A 609 3.96 15.70 5.39
CA LEU A 609 2.49 15.80 5.36
C LEU A 609 1.92 15.66 6.78
N ALA A 610 1.42 16.77 7.35
CA ALA A 610 0.89 16.87 8.71
C ALA A 610 -0.62 17.20 8.68
N ILE A 611 -1.45 16.16 8.52
CA ILE A 611 -2.88 16.25 8.28
C ILE A 611 -3.66 15.88 9.55
N GLY A 612 -4.64 16.71 9.96
CA GLY A 612 -5.43 16.48 11.16
C GLY A 612 -6.53 15.41 11.01
N GLY A 613 -7.01 15.19 9.79
CA GLY A 613 -8.09 14.27 9.40
C GLY A 613 -7.65 13.36 8.24
N GLU A 614 -8.45 13.25 7.18
CA GLU A 614 -8.11 12.37 6.05
C GLU A 614 -7.03 13.00 5.14
N LEU A 615 -5.98 12.21 4.84
CA LEU A 615 -5.17 12.36 3.64
C LEU A 615 -5.70 11.39 2.57
N ASN A 616 -6.44 11.93 1.61
CA ASN A 616 -7.01 11.17 0.50
C ASN A 616 -6.04 11.16 -0.68
N ASN A 617 -5.26 10.09 -0.80
CA ASN A 617 -4.35 9.82 -1.92
C ASN A 617 -4.95 8.80 -2.91
N SER A 618 -6.28 8.69 -3.00
CA SER A 618 -6.91 7.67 -3.85
C SER A 618 -6.58 7.89 -5.34
N LYS A 619 -5.95 6.90 -5.98
CA LYS A 619 -5.33 7.01 -7.33
C LYS A 619 -4.27 8.11 -7.46
N GLY A 620 -3.84 8.71 -6.34
CA GLY A 620 -2.88 9.79 -6.27
C GLY A 620 -1.44 9.30 -6.13
N TYR A 621 -0.51 10.23 -6.26
CA TYR A 621 0.93 9.98 -6.16
C TYR A 621 1.55 10.93 -5.13
N VAL A 622 2.14 10.38 -4.07
CA VAL A 622 2.89 11.06 -3.01
C VAL A 622 4.31 10.50 -3.00
N ALA A 623 5.33 11.32 -3.29
CA ALA A 623 6.70 10.83 -3.37
C ALA A 623 7.78 11.82 -2.93
N SER A 624 8.88 11.28 -2.42
CA SER A 624 10.13 11.99 -2.12
C SER A 624 11.32 11.28 -2.76
N GLY A 625 12.33 12.03 -3.21
CA GLY A 625 13.65 11.48 -3.50
C GLY A 625 14.39 11.06 -2.22
N ASP A 626 14.21 11.85 -1.14
CA ASP A 626 14.63 11.56 0.24
C ASP A 626 13.49 10.89 1.07
N ASN A 627 13.13 11.45 2.24
CA ASN A 627 12.16 10.88 3.17
C ASN A 627 10.72 11.36 2.92
N VAL A 628 9.75 10.46 3.07
CA VAL A 628 8.32 10.82 3.21
C VAL A 628 7.91 10.67 4.68
N LEU A 629 7.43 11.75 5.28
CA LEU A 629 6.83 11.77 6.63
C LEU A 629 5.33 12.07 6.51
N VAL A 630 4.48 11.15 6.93
CA VAL A 630 3.02 11.32 6.98
C VAL A 630 2.52 11.17 8.41
N SER A 631 1.90 12.22 8.92
CA SER A 631 1.06 12.19 10.12
C SER A 631 -0.36 12.52 9.70
N ALA A 632 -1.32 11.63 9.94
CA ALA A 632 -2.71 11.77 9.50
C ALA A 632 -3.71 11.40 10.61
N GLY A 633 -4.97 11.82 10.47
CA GLY A 633 -6.10 11.12 11.10
C GLY A 633 -6.27 9.75 10.44
N ASP A 634 -6.44 9.76 9.12
CA ASP A 634 -6.60 8.59 8.25
C ASP A 634 -5.77 8.76 6.96
N LEU A 635 -5.19 7.68 6.45
CA LEU A 635 -4.58 7.64 5.12
C LEU A 635 -5.39 6.72 4.20
N ASN A 636 -5.96 7.31 3.15
CA ASN A 636 -6.65 6.59 2.08
C ASN A 636 -5.75 6.55 0.85
N ASN A 637 -5.02 5.45 0.66
CA ASN A 637 -4.11 5.18 -0.45
C ASN A 637 -4.71 4.18 -1.46
N GLN A 638 -6.04 4.11 -1.58
CA GLN A 638 -6.69 3.16 -2.50
C GLN A 638 -6.26 3.41 -3.95
N PHE A 639 -5.68 2.41 -4.63
CA PHE A 639 -5.01 2.55 -5.93
C PHE A 639 -3.90 3.64 -5.99
N GLY A 640 -3.46 4.15 -4.84
CA GLY A 640 -2.51 5.26 -4.72
C GLY A 640 -1.07 4.79 -4.52
N VAL A 641 -0.14 5.74 -4.63
CA VAL A 641 1.31 5.52 -4.42
C VAL A 641 1.83 6.42 -3.30
N VAL A 642 2.52 5.82 -2.33
CA VAL A 642 3.42 6.51 -1.38
C VAL A 642 4.85 5.95 -1.54
N TYR A 643 5.81 6.79 -1.93
CA TYR A 643 7.13 6.33 -2.39
C TYR A 643 8.31 7.16 -1.88
N SER A 644 9.37 6.50 -1.41
CA SER A 644 10.71 7.10 -1.22
C SER A 644 11.72 6.43 -2.16
N GLU A 645 12.47 7.23 -2.92
CA GLU A 645 13.45 6.72 -3.88
C GLU A 645 14.73 6.20 -3.21
N ASN A 646 15.25 6.92 -2.20
CA ASN A 646 16.58 6.66 -1.63
C ASN A 646 16.61 6.41 -0.11
N GLN A 647 15.59 6.78 0.66
CA GLN A 647 15.54 6.62 2.13
C GLN A 647 14.19 6.03 2.61
N SER A 648 13.53 6.70 3.58
CA SER A 648 12.50 6.09 4.42
C SER A 648 11.10 6.65 4.18
N VAL A 649 10.09 5.82 4.50
CA VAL A 649 8.67 6.23 4.52
C VAL A 649 8.14 5.96 5.93
N ASN A 650 7.61 7.00 6.57
CA ASN A 650 7.12 6.96 7.94
C ASN A 650 5.67 7.42 7.95
N ILE A 651 4.73 6.51 8.18
CA ILE A 651 3.28 6.78 8.13
C ILE A 651 2.68 6.50 9.51
N LYS A 652 2.17 7.55 10.13
CA LYS A 652 1.37 7.49 11.36
C LYS A 652 -0.04 8.02 11.07
N ALA A 653 -1.01 7.12 10.97
CA ALA A 653 -2.42 7.49 11.02
C ALA A 653 -2.95 7.29 12.44
N ASN A 654 -3.86 8.14 12.92
CA ASN A 654 -4.50 7.94 14.23
C ASN A 654 -5.59 6.85 14.20
N GLN A 655 -6.19 6.61 13.02
CA GLN A 655 -7.27 5.65 12.80
C GLN A 655 -6.85 4.61 11.75
N ALA A 656 -7.07 4.83 10.45
CA ALA A 656 -6.82 3.84 9.41
C ALA A 656 -5.65 4.18 8.46
N ILE A 657 -5.00 3.13 7.96
CA ILE A 657 -4.24 3.13 6.69
C ILE A 657 -4.96 2.16 5.76
N ASP A 658 -5.58 2.68 4.69
CA ASP A 658 -6.18 1.87 3.63
C ASP A 658 -5.28 1.89 2.39
N ASN A 659 -4.64 0.76 2.11
CA ASN A 659 -3.79 0.51 0.96
C ASN A 659 -4.44 -0.49 -0.01
N THR A 660 -5.78 -0.55 -0.08
CA THR A 660 -6.50 -1.46 -1.00
C THR A 660 -6.11 -1.20 -2.46
N GLU A 661 -5.58 -2.22 -3.14
CA GLU A 661 -4.98 -2.11 -4.48
C GLU A 661 -3.90 -1.01 -4.60
N GLY A 662 -3.35 -0.54 -3.47
CA GLY A 662 -2.39 0.56 -3.38
C GLY A 662 -0.94 0.09 -3.21
N PHE A 663 -0.01 1.04 -3.34
CA PHE A 663 1.43 0.78 -3.28
C PHE A 663 2.10 1.72 -2.26
N ILE A 664 2.79 1.14 -1.28
CA ILE A 664 3.63 1.86 -0.31
C ILE A 664 5.04 1.27 -0.38
N GLN A 665 6.04 2.08 -0.70
CA GLN A 665 7.43 1.63 -0.77
C GLN A 665 8.44 2.61 -0.17
N ALA A 666 9.33 2.08 0.66
CA ALA A 666 10.59 2.73 1.05
C ALA A 666 11.81 2.04 0.39
N LYS A 667 12.91 2.78 0.24
CA LYS A 667 14.19 2.21 -0.18
C LYS A 667 14.94 1.59 1.00
N THR A 668 14.83 2.22 2.17
CA THR A 668 15.42 1.76 3.44
C THR A 668 14.32 1.30 4.40
N ASP A 669 13.97 2.11 5.40
CA ASP A 669 13.06 1.74 6.47
C ASP A 669 11.63 2.19 6.14
N LEU A 670 10.67 1.30 6.37
CA LEU A 670 9.24 1.54 6.21
C LEU A 670 8.55 1.37 7.56
N ASN A 671 8.15 2.49 8.16
CA ASN A 671 7.56 2.53 9.50
C ASN A 671 6.06 2.87 9.40
N LEU A 672 5.19 1.96 9.82
CA LEU A 672 3.73 2.08 9.73
C LEU A 672 3.10 2.02 11.13
N ASN A 673 2.17 2.94 11.43
CA ASN A 673 1.47 2.99 12.71
C ASN A 673 0.02 3.46 12.51
N SER A 674 -0.96 2.69 13.01
CA SER A 674 -2.39 3.04 12.98
C SER A 674 -3.24 2.17 13.90
N GLN A 675 -4.55 2.43 14.05
CA GLN A 675 -5.46 1.47 14.68
C GLN A 675 -5.84 0.34 13.70
N THR A 676 -5.96 0.61 12.40
CA THR A 676 -6.24 -0.42 11.38
C THR A 676 -5.32 -0.27 10.16
N LEU A 677 -4.83 -1.39 9.63
CA LEU A 677 -4.16 -1.48 8.34
C LEU A 677 -4.96 -2.42 7.42
N ASN A 678 -5.41 -1.89 6.29
CA ASN A 678 -6.04 -2.67 5.23
C ASN A 678 -5.11 -2.70 4.02
N ASN A 679 -4.51 -3.85 3.73
CA ASN A 679 -3.65 -4.08 2.57
C ASN A 679 -4.30 -5.03 1.55
N THR A 680 -5.64 -5.00 1.42
CA THR A 680 -6.36 -5.92 0.53
C THR A 680 -5.91 -5.75 -0.92
N SER A 681 -5.32 -6.78 -1.52
CA SER A 681 -4.66 -6.73 -2.85
C SER A 681 -3.59 -5.63 -2.99
N GLY A 682 -3.10 -5.06 -1.88
CA GLY A 682 -2.12 -3.98 -1.84
C GLY A 682 -0.68 -4.47 -1.70
N GLN A 683 0.28 -3.58 -1.89
CA GLN A 683 1.71 -3.87 -1.74
C GLN A 683 2.40 -2.90 -0.78
N ILE A 684 3.16 -3.47 0.16
CA ILE A 684 3.94 -2.77 1.18
C ILE A 684 5.37 -3.32 1.10
N ILE A 685 6.34 -2.49 0.67
CA ILE A 685 7.69 -2.93 0.33
C ILE A 685 8.78 -2.08 0.99
N GLY A 686 9.75 -2.69 1.66
CA GLY A 686 10.88 -1.99 2.29
C GLY A 686 12.18 -2.78 2.29
N ASN A 687 13.27 -2.20 2.77
CA ASN A 687 14.44 -2.98 3.18
C ASN A 687 14.23 -3.52 4.60
N GLN A 688 13.79 -2.66 5.51
CA GLN A 688 13.26 -2.98 6.83
C GLN A 688 11.79 -2.57 6.88
N ILE A 689 10.92 -3.36 7.49
CA ILE A 689 9.54 -2.98 7.78
C ILE A 689 9.32 -3.07 9.29
N GLN A 690 8.80 -2.00 9.89
CA GLN A 690 8.29 -1.98 11.26
C GLN A 690 6.84 -1.51 11.22
N GLN A 691 5.89 -2.38 11.57
CA GLN A 691 4.47 -2.06 11.50
C GLN A 691 3.75 -2.37 12.81
N GLN A 692 3.02 -1.39 13.35
CA GLN A 692 2.33 -1.48 14.63
C GLN A 692 0.87 -1.05 14.48
N HIS A 693 -0.05 -2.00 14.68
CA HIS A 693 -1.48 -1.79 14.43
C HIS A 693 -2.37 -2.29 15.57
N GLY A 694 -3.65 -1.90 15.55
CA GLY A 694 -4.70 -2.64 16.26
C GLY A 694 -5.06 -3.90 15.46
N THR A 695 -5.54 -3.72 14.23
CA THR A 695 -5.83 -4.82 13.30
C THR A 695 -5.07 -4.69 11.98
N VAL A 696 -4.68 -5.82 11.40
CA VAL A 696 -4.12 -5.92 10.05
C VAL A 696 -4.95 -6.90 9.22
N ASN A 697 -5.40 -6.46 8.04
CA ASN A 697 -5.96 -7.30 6.99
C ASN A 697 -4.99 -7.28 5.80
N ASN A 698 -4.43 -8.44 5.45
CA ASN A 698 -3.56 -8.63 4.29
C ASN A 698 -4.20 -9.54 3.22
N SER A 699 -5.53 -9.53 3.07
CA SER A 699 -6.23 -10.41 2.13
C SER A 699 -5.73 -10.21 0.68
N GLN A 700 -5.15 -11.24 0.08
CA GLN A 700 -4.48 -11.20 -1.24
C GLN A 700 -3.35 -10.14 -1.37
N GLY A 701 -2.93 -9.52 -0.27
CA GLY A 701 -1.91 -8.46 -0.24
C GLY A 701 -0.49 -8.98 -0.06
N ALA A 702 0.50 -8.13 -0.34
CA ALA A 702 1.92 -8.44 -0.15
C ALA A 702 2.59 -7.47 0.83
N ILE A 703 3.33 -8.01 1.80
CA ILE A 703 4.19 -7.27 2.73
C ILE A 703 5.60 -7.86 2.64
N ILE A 704 6.53 -7.15 1.99
CA ILE A 704 7.84 -7.68 1.60
C ILE A 704 8.96 -6.77 2.11
N ALA A 705 9.73 -7.26 3.07
CA ALA A 705 10.99 -6.64 3.49
C ALA A 705 12.18 -7.36 2.83
N LYS A 706 13.27 -6.66 2.54
CA LYS A 706 14.51 -7.30 2.05
C LYS A 706 15.42 -7.87 3.15
N GLN A 707 15.15 -7.51 4.41
CA GLN A 707 15.95 -7.93 5.56
C GLN A 707 15.03 -8.37 6.70
N ASN A 708 14.40 -7.45 7.43
CA ASN A 708 13.52 -7.82 8.55
C ASN A 708 12.12 -7.22 8.40
N LEU A 709 11.11 -8.04 8.72
CA LEU A 709 9.72 -7.65 8.88
C LEU A 709 9.33 -7.83 10.36
N ASN A 710 9.18 -6.71 11.08
CA ASN A 710 8.70 -6.68 12.46
C ASN A 710 7.25 -6.18 12.48
N SER A 711 6.33 -7.02 12.94
CA SER A 711 4.88 -6.75 12.92
C SER A 711 4.28 -6.96 14.30
N THR A 712 3.63 -5.93 14.85
CA THR A 712 2.90 -5.98 16.13
C THR A 712 1.44 -5.60 15.91
N ALA A 713 0.51 -6.43 16.40
CA ALA A 713 -0.94 -6.18 16.27
C ALA A 713 -1.75 -6.86 17.38
N GLN A 714 -3.04 -6.51 17.50
CA GLN A 714 -4.00 -7.31 18.27
C GLN A 714 -4.55 -8.46 17.40
N GLN A 715 -4.93 -8.17 16.16
CA GLN A 715 -5.41 -9.16 15.19
C GLN A 715 -4.67 -9.02 13.86
N PHE A 716 -4.22 -10.13 13.29
CA PHE A 716 -3.66 -10.20 11.95
C PHE A 716 -4.38 -11.28 11.15
N ASP A 717 -4.95 -10.92 9.99
CA ASP A 717 -5.55 -11.86 9.04
C ASP A 717 -4.78 -11.84 7.71
N ASN A 718 -4.09 -12.96 7.40
CA ASN A 718 -3.34 -13.18 6.17
C ASN A 718 -4.10 -14.16 5.26
N ASP A 719 -5.25 -13.74 4.72
CA ASP A 719 -6.06 -14.58 3.85
C ASP A 719 -5.57 -14.56 2.40
N GLN A 720 -4.93 -15.62 1.93
CA GLN A 720 -4.24 -15.71 0.62
C GLN A 720 -3.09 -14.68 0.41
N GLY A 721 -2.83 -13.80 1.38
CA GLY A 721 -1.75 -12.83 1.35
C GLY A 721 -0.35 -13.43 1.53
N GLN A 722 0.68 -12.63 1.24
CA GLN A 722 2.08 -13.01 1.30
C GLN A 722 2.88 -12.08 2.23
N LEU A 723 3.61 -12.67 3.17
CA LEU A 723 4.65 -12.01 3.96
C LEU A 723 6.01 -12.64 3.60
N GLN A 724 7.00 -11.82 3.23
CA GLN A 724 8.37 -12.29 2.98
C GLN A 724 9.41 -11.34 3.60
N ALA A 725 10.44 -11.91 4.23
CA ALA A 725 11.67 -11.23 4.60
C ALA A 725 12.82 -12.23 4.82
N THR A 726 14.04 -11.75 5.11
CA THR A 726 15.12 -12.63 5.58
C THR A 726 14.90 -13.07 7.03
N THR A 727 14.35 -12.19 7.89
CA THR A 727 13.76 -12.58 9.18
C THR A 727 12.38 -11.97 9.37
N VAL A 728 11.45 -12.73 9.93
CA VAL A 728 10.06 -12.32 10.17
C VAL A 728 9.74 -12.47 11.66
N GLN A 729 9.28 -11.38 12.29
CA GLN A 729 8.88 -11.36 13.70
C GLN A 729 7.44 -10.86 13.82
N LEU A 730 6.54 -11.74 14.22
CA LEU A 730 5.10 -11.49 14.36
C LEU A 730 4.71 -11.54 15.84
N GLN A 731 4.15 -10.46 16.36
CA GLN A 731 3.62 -10.37 17.73
C GLN A 731 2.14 -9.97 17.67
N HIS A 732 1.26 -10.97 17.67
CA HIS A 732 -0.17 -10.83 17.39
C HIS A 732 -1.00 -11.57 18.42
N ASP A 733 -1.86 -10.87 19.17
CA ASP A 733 -2.78 -11.51 20.13
C ASP A 733 -3.59 -12.63 19.43
N GLN A 734 -4.05 -12.38 18.20
CA GLN A 734 -4.68 -13.36 17.31
C GLN A 734 -3.99 -13.31 15.92
N LEU A 735 -3.44 -14.43 15.45
CA LEU A 735 -2.97 -14.57 14.06
C LEU A 735 -3.81 -15.63 13.33
N LYS A 736 -4.42 -15.25 12.20
CA LYS A 736 -5.05 -16.14 11.24
C LYS A 736 -4.23 -16.13 9.95
N ASN A 737 -3.59 -17.24 9.62
CA ASN A 737 -2.84 -17.40 8.37
C ASN A 737 -3.52 -18.42 7.44
N ASN A 738 -4.04 -17.93 6.32
CA ASN A 738 -4.52 -18.73 5.19
C ASN A 738 -3.77 -18.35 3.91
N GLY A 739 -2.52 -17.88 4.04
CA GLY A 739 -1.66 -17.41 2.95
C GLY A 739 -0.23 -17.92 3.15
N GLY A 740 0.74 -17.22 2.55
CA GLY A 740 2.17 -17.50 2.73
C GLY A 740 2.82 -16.55 3.74
N ILE A 741 3.59 -17.12 4.67
CA ILE A 741 4.54 -16.38 5.52
C ILE A 741 5.87 -17.12 5.42
N TYR A 742 6.87 -16.48 4.80
CA TYR A 742 8.18 -17.06 4.51
C TYR A 742 9.31 -16.18 5.08
N ALA A 743 10.29 -16.81 5.75
CA ALA A 743 11.54 -16.18 6.15
C ALA A 743 12.74 -16.85 5.46
N ASP A 744 13.63 -16.10 4.81
CA ASP A 744 14.84 -16.71 4.20
C ASP A 744 15.78 -17.33 5.26
N LYS A 745 15.64 -16.90 6.53
CA LYS A 745 16.31 -17.48 7.72
C LYS A 745 15.31 -17.84 8.83
N ASP A 746 14.91 -16.88 9.65
CA ASP A 746 14.21 -17.14 10.91
C ASP A 746 12.80 -16.52 10.95
N LEU A 747 11.82 -17.33 11.34
CA LEU A 747 10.42 -16.91 11.57
C LEU A 747 10.07 -17.07 13.06
N THR A 748 9.78 -15.96 13.73
CA THR A 748 9.28 -15.95 15.12
C THR A 748 7.82 -15.47 15.14
N VAL A 749 6.94 -16.26 15.77
CA VAL A 749 5.52 -15.94 15.93
C VAL A 749 5.14 -16.03 17.41
N THR A 750 4.60 -14.94 17.96
CA THR A 750 4.18 -14.84 19.36
C THR A 750 2.74 -14.33 19.44
N GLY A 751 1.87 -14.97 20.23
CA GLY A 751 0.46 -14.58 20.33
C GLY A 751 -0.33 -15.21 21.48
N LYS A 752 -1.66 -15.21 21.40
CA LYS A 752 -2.55 -15.97 22.29
C LYS A 752 -3.22 -17.12 21.54
N ASP A 753 -3.78 -16.83 20.37
CA ASP A 753 -4.28 -17.83 19.41
C ASP A 753 -3.57 -17.66 18.07
N ILE A 754 -3.22 -18.79 17.45
CA ILE A 754 -2.53 -18.87 16.16
C ILE A 754 -3.24 -19.94 15.35
N GLN A 755 -3.97 -19.54 14.31
CA GLN A 755 -4.68 -20.42 13.39
C GLN A 755 -3.92 -20.46 12.06
N ASN A 756 -3.46 -21.64 11.64
CA ASN A 756 -2.72 -21.81 10.39
C ASN A 756 -3.39 -22.83 9.47
N SER A 757 -3.97 -22.35 8.37
CA SER A 757 -4.39 -23.16 7.21
C SER A 757 -3.55 -22.85 5.96
N GLY A 758 -2.62 -21.90 6.05
CA GLY A 758 -1.63 -21.58 5.03
C GLY A 758 -0.24 -22.14 5.35
N SER A 759 0.80 -21.43 4.91
CA SER A 759 2.21 -21.80 5.14
C SER A 759 2.88 -20.87 6.14
N LEU A 760 3.53 -21.45 7.16
CA LEU A 760 4.56 -20.83 7.99
C LEU A 760 5.90 -21.52 7.68
N ALA A 761 6.76 -20.89 6.89
CA ALA A 761 8.00 -21.50 6.40
C ALA A 761 9.23 -20.63 6.69
N ALA A 762 10.38 -21.28 6.90
CA ALA A 762 11.64 -20.59 7.13
C ALA A 762 12.84 -21.40 6.60
N GLY A 763 13.84 -20.74 6.00
CA GLY A 763 15.06 -21.37 5.49
C GLY A 763 16.02 -21.87 6.58
N GLU A 764 15.91 -21.34 7.81
CA GLU A 764 16.58 -21.84 9.00
C GLU A 764 15.55 -22.25 10.07
N ASN A 765 15.15 -21.37 11.00
CA ASN A 765 14.40 -21.79 12.20
C ASN A 765 12.99 -21.18 12.29
N ILE A 766 12.08 -21.92 12.93
CA ILE A 766 10.74 -21.44 13.30
C ILE A 766 10.59 -21.52 14.82
N LYS A 767 10.17 -20.40 15.43
CA LYS A 767 9.80 -20.34 16.85
C LYS A 767 8.36 -19.85 17.00
N ILE A 768 7.48 -20.68 17.57
CA ILE A 768 6.09 -20.33 17.89
C ILE A 768 5.93 -20.27 19.42
N THR A 769 5.21 -19.26 19.93
CA THR A 769 4.87 -19.13 21.35
C THR A 769 3.46 -18.54 21.50
N SER A 770 2.50 -19.30 22.03
CA SER A 770 1.10 -18.87 22.21
C SER A 770 0.40 -19.61 23.35
N SER A 771 -0.89 -19.39 23.60
CA SER A 771 -1.69 -20.31 24.43
C SER A 771 -2.28 -21.43 23.58
N ALA A 772 -2.88 -21.08 22.44
CA ALA A 772 -3.36 -22.03 21.44
C ALA A 772 -2.58 -21.91 20.12
N LEU A 773 -2.35 -23.05 19.48
CA LEU A 773 -1.95 -23.18 18.09
C LEU A 773 -2.88 -24.21 17.44
N GLU A 774 -3.58 -23.82 16.38
CA GLU A 774 -4.46 -24.71 15.61
C GLU A 774 -3.94 -24.77 14.17
N HIS A 775 -3.19 -25.83 13.86
CA HIS A 775 -2.60 -26.07 12.54
C HIS A 775 -3.47 -27.06 11.75
N ALA A 776 -4.17 -26.55 10.73
CA ALA A 776 -5.18 -27.28 9.97
C ALA A 776 -4.58 -28.25 8.93
N GLN A 777 -5.39 -29.21 8.49
CA GLN A 777 -4.98 -30.33 7.63
C GLN A 777 -4.32 -29.94 6.29
N ASN A 778 -4.70 -28.78 5.74
CA ASN A 778 -4.14 -28.24 4.51
C ASN A 778 -2.95 -27.29 4.72
N GLY A 779 -2.59 -26.98 5.97
CA GLY A 779 -1.51 -26.07 6.32
C GLY A 779 -0.12 -26.73 6.28
N LEU A 780 0.90 -25.89 6.12
CA LEU A 780 2.31 -26.25 6.25
C LEU A 780 2.99 -25.44 7.38
N ILE A 781 3.77 -26.12 8.21
CA ILE A 781 4.80 -25.51 9.08
C ILE A 781 6.13 -26.19 8.71
N ALA A 782 7.13 -25.43 8.24
CA ALA A 782 8.37 -26.01 7.71
C ALA A 782 9.64 -25.20 8.05
N ALA A 783 10.50 -25.75 8.91
CA ALA A 783 11.80 -25.16 9.26
C ALA A 783 12.94 -25.84 8.47
N GLY A 784 13.77 -25.04 7.79
CA GLY A 784 14.77 -25.55 6.84
C GLY A 784 14.25 -25.71 5.42
N LEU A 785 13.26 -24.91 4.98
CA LEU A 785 12.66 -25.00 3.65
C LEU A 785 13.24 -23.92 2.70
N ASP A 786 13.84 -24.35 1.58
CA ASP A 786 14.33 -23.43 0.55
C ASP A 786 13.20 -22.91 -0.38
N HIS A 787 13.51 -21.92 -1.25
CA HIS A 787 12.55 -21.34 -2.19
C HIS A 787 12.04 -22.33 -3.25
N GLU A 788 12.81 -23.39 -3.52
CA GLU A 788 12.43 -24.51 -4.37
C GLU A 788 11.48 -25.51 -3.66
N GLY A 789 11.17 -25.30 -2.37
CA GLY A 789 10.26 -26.14 -1.58
C GLY A 789 10.89 -27.45 -1.09
N LYS A 790 12.22 -27.53 -1.07
CA LYS A 790 12.98 -28.68 -0.59
C LYS A 790 13.40 -28.47 0.86
N LEU A 791 13.27 -29.53 1.66
CA LEU A 791 13.75 -29.55 3.05
C LEU A 791 15.27 -29.78 3.07
N ALA A 792 15.98 -28.91 3.79
CA ALA A 792 17.41 -28.98 4.02
C ALA A 792 17.78 -29.91 5.18
N ASP A 793 19.08 -30.20 5.33
CA ASP A 793 19.64 -30.90 6.49
C ASP A 793 19.67 -30.06 7.78
N THR A 794 19.29 -28.78 7.68
CA THR A 794 19.34 -27.73 8.72
C THR A 794 17.93 -27.26 9.12
N GLY A 795 17.82 -26.56 10.24
CA GLY A 795 16.57 -25.92 10.68
C GLY A 795 15.87 -26.61 11.85
N MET A 796 15.39 -25.80 12.78
CA MET A 796 14.71 -26.21 14.01
C MET A 796 13.32 -25.57 14.11
N LEU A 797 12.31 -26.39 14.39
CA LEU A 797 10.98 -25.96 14.79
C LEU A 797 10.84 -26.07 16.31
N THR A 798 10.60 -24.96 16.99
CA THR A 798 10.30 -24.92 18.44
C THR A 798 8.94 -24.28 18.69
N ILE A 799 8.04 -25.04 19.31
CA ILE A 799 6.68 -24.60 19.66
C ILE A 799 6.53 -24.70 21.18
N ASN A 800 6.14 -23.60 21.84
CA ASN A 800 5.82 -23.59 23.27
C ASN A 800 4.41 -23.02 23.46
N VAL A 801 3.48 -23.82 23.95
CA VAL A 801 2.05 -23.47 24.04
C VAL A 801 1.37 -24.01 25.29
N ASP A 802 0.11 -23.64 25.51
CA ASP A 802 -0.76 -24.39 26.42
C ASP A 802 -1.40 -25.60 25.71
N ARG A 803 -1.84 -25.44 24.46
CA ARG A 803 -2.41 -26.51 23.62
C ARG A 803 -1.97 -26.38 22.15
N ALA A 804 -1.69 -27.51 21.51
CA ALA A 804 -1.38 -27.59 20.08
C ALA A 804 -2.33 -28.57 19.36
N GLY A 805 -3.04 -28.10 18.33
CA GLY A 805 -3.58 -28.90 17.23
C GLY A 805 -2.57 -28.89 16.07
N LEU A 806 -2.22 -30.08 15.54
CA LEU A 806 -1.13 -30.30 14.59
C LEU A 806 -1.58 -31.23 13.46
N HIS A 807 -2.68 -30.89 12.81
CA HIS A 807 -3.39 -31.75 11.86
C HIS A 807 -2.85 -31.68 10.43
N GLY A 808 -2.02 -30.68 10.12
CA GLY A 808 -1.38 -30.49 8.81
C GLY A 808 0.02 -31.08 8.70
N GLN A 809 0.80 -30.56 7.74
CA GLN A 809 2.20 -30.92 7.51
C GLN A 809 3.12 -30.11 8.44
N THR A 810 4.00 -30.78 9.18
CA THR A 810 4.88 -30.18 10.19
C THR A 810 6.28 -30.76 10.06
N PHE A 811 7.18 -30.03 9.41
CA PHE A 811 8.50 -30.52 9.00
C PHE A 811 9.65 -29.68 9.58
N ALA A 812 10.78 -30.32 9.90
CA ALA A 812 12.02 -29.61 10.22
C ALA A 812 13.26 -30.41 9.80
N GLY A 813 14.30 -29.75 9.25
CA GLY A 813 15.51 -30.43 8.78
C GLY A 813 16.37 -31.10 9.86
N GLN A 814 16.28 -30.65 11.13
CA GLN A 814 16.96 -31.30 12.27
C GLN A 814 16.06 -31.68 13.45
N HIS A 815 15.24 -30.75 13.93
CA HIS A 815 14.49 -30.97 15.17
C HIS A 815 13.10 -30.32 15.18
N ILE A 816 12.11 -31.09 15.62
CA ILE A 816 10.79 -30.60 16.04
C ILE A 816 10.70 -30.74 17.56
N GLN A 817 10.69 -29.62 18.28
CA GLN A 817 10.40 -29.55 19.72
C GLN A 817 9.03 -28.92 19.95
N ILE A 818 8.13 -29.63 20.62
CA ILE A 818 6.79 -29.11 20.97
C ILE A 818 6.54 -29.33 22.45
N ASN A 819 6.35 -28.23 23.18
CA ASN A 819 6.10 -28.23 24.61
C ASN A 819 4.72 -27.62 24.87
N ALA A 820 3.77 -28.42 25.34
CA ALA A 820 2.41 -27.99 25.70
C ALA A 820 2.17 -28.13 27.21
N THR A 821 1.63 -27.10 27.87
CA THR A 821 1.25 -27.19 29.30
C THR A 821 0.03 -28.11 29.52
N GLY A 822 -0.78 -28.33 28.48
CA GLY A 822 -1.89 -29.27 28.41
C GLY A 822 -1.69 -30.33 27.32
N THR A 823 -2.57 -30.32 26.31
CA THR A 823 -2.67 -31.36 25.26
C THR A 823 -1.85 -31.04 24.01
N ILE A 824 -1.26 -32.07 23.38
CA ILE A 824 -0.86 -32.05 21.97
C ILE A 824 -1.78 -33.00 21.20
N ASP A 825 -2.48 -32.50 20.18
CA ASP A 825 -3.27 -33.31 19.26
C ASP A 825 -2.73 -33.19 17.83
N ALA A 826 -1.93 -34.17 17.43
CA ALA A 826 -1.41 -34.32 16.07
C ALA A 826 -2.25 -35.31 15.24
N ALA A 827 -3.52 -35.57 15.60
CA ALA A 827 -4.38 -36.46 14.83
C ALA A 827 -4.45 -36.07 13.35
N GLN A 828 -4.32 -37.05 12.46
CA GLN A 828 -4.28 -36.92 10.99
C GLN A 828 -3.09 -36.11 10.43
N GLY A 829 -2.20 -35.59 11.29
CA GLY A 829 -1.03 -34.80 10.91
C GLY A 829 0.13 -35.62 10.33
N GLN A 830 1.04 -34.90 9.66
CA GLN A 830 2.28 -35.46 9.11
C GLN A 830 3.48 -34.74 9.73
N LEU A 831 4.20 -35.42 10.62
CA LEU A 831 5.35 -34.88 11.35
C LEU A 831 6.63 -35.59 10.87
N GLN A 832 7.60 -34.82 10.34
CA GLN A 832 8.85 -35.38 9.84
C GLN A 832 10.08 -34.54 10.23
N SER A 833 11.10 -35.20 10.79
CA SER A 833 12.40 -34.59 11.08
C SER A 833 13.50 -35.64 11.31
N LYS A 834 14.72 -35.23 11.63
CA LYS A 834 15.72 -36.15 12.18
C LYS A 834 15.39 -36.54 13.61
N THR A 835 14.94 -35.58 14.41
CA THR A 835 14.51 -35.82 15.79
C THR A 835 13.20 -35.10 16.11
N ILE A 836 12.29 -35.79 16.81
CA ILE A 836 10.97 -35.26 17.17
C ILE A 836 10.77 -35.45 18.67
N ALA A 837 10.51 -34.36 19.40
CA ALA A 837 10.24 -34.35 20.83
C ALA A 837 8.91 -33.64 21.12
N LEU A 838 7.86 -34.41 21.45
CA LEU A 838 6.57 -33.89 21.87
C LEU A 838 6.42 -34.08 23.39
N ASN A 839 6.19 -32.99 24.12
CA ASN A 839 6.06 -32.98 25.57
C ASN A 839 4.74 -32.31 25.95
N ALA A 840 3.79 -33.07 26.51
CA ALA A 840 2.45 -32.62 26.89
C ALA A 840 2.21 -32.76 28.39
N GLY A 841 1.60 -31.73 29.01
CA GLY A 841 1.20 -31.76 30.41
C GLY A 841 0.00 -32.68 30.71
N THR A 842 -0.78 -33.07 29.71
CA THR A 842 -1.80 -34.12 29.85
C THR A 842 -1.57 -35.26 28.86
N ASP A 843 -2.10 -35.15 27.64
CA ASP A 843 -2.20 -36.23 26.66
C ASP A 843 -1.53 -35.86 25.32
N ILE A 844 -1.03 -36.87 24.62
CA ILE A 844 -0.57 -36.79 23.22
C ILE A 844 -1.51 -37.64 22.36
N SER A 845 -2.16 -37.02 21.39
CA SER A 845 -2.87 -37.69 20.31
C SER A 845 -2.04 -37.66 19.02
N THR A 846 -2.01 -38.81 18.36
CA THR A 846 -1.38 -39.12 17.08
C THR A 846 -2.34 -40.00 16.25
N GLN A 847 -3.65 -39.89 16.50
CA GLN A 847 -4.66 -40.74 15.88
C GLN A 847 -4.68 -40.56 14.35
N ALA A 848 -4.52 -41.63 13.59
CA ALA A 848 -4.36 -41.63 12.13
C ALA A 848 -3.23 -40.70 11.60
N ALA A 849 -2.27 -40.32 12.45
CA ALA A 849 -1.14 -39.48 12.09
C ALA A 849 0.02 -40.29 11.50
N THR A 850 0.96 -39.62 10.83
CA THR A 850 2.25 -40.20 10.42
C THR A 850 3.38 -39.39 11.05
N VAL A 851 4.12 -40.00 11.98
CA VAL A 851 5.20 -39.36 12.75
C VAL A 851 6.50 -40.13 12.51
N VAL A 852 7.41 -39.53 11.75
CA VAL A 852 8.66 -40.15 11.29
C VAL A 852 9.85 -39.30 11.74
N ALA A 853 10.62 -39.81 12.70
CA ALA A 853 11.93 -39.28 13.02
C ALA A 853 13.01 -40.16 12.38
N GLN A 854 14.09 -39.57 11.85
CA GLN A 854 15.19 -40.38 11.32
C GLN A 854 15.95 -41.10 12.45
N ASP A 855 16.26 -40.39 13.54
CA ASP A 855 17.19 -40.81 14.57
C ASP A 855 16.50 -41.06 15.92
N GLN A 856 15.67 -40.12 16.41
CA GLN A 856 14.92 -40.29 17.67
C GLN A 856 13.52 -39.67 17.64
N LEU A 857 12.52 -40.46 18.02
CA LEU A 857 11.16 -40.02 18.35
C LEU A 857 10.94 -40.13 19.86
N LYS A 858 10.62 -39.01 20.52
CA LYS A 858 10.32 -38.94 21.94
C LYS A 858 8.92 -38.35 22.17
N LEU A 859 8.03 -39.11 22.81
CA LEU A 859 6.70 -38.68 23.23
C LEU A 859 6.60 -38.75 24.76
N THR A 860 6.34 -37.60 25.40
CA THR A 860 6.22 -37.46 26.86
C THR A 860 4.85 -36.89 27.22
N SER A 861 4.04 -37.66 27.95
CA SER A 861 2.69 -37.30 28.43
C SER A 861 2.56 -37.65 29.92
N GLN A 862 1.69 -36.97 30.64
CA GLN A 862 1.37 -37.34 32.04
C GLN A 862 0.33 -38.45 32.16
N ASN A 863 -0.45 -38.74 31.11
CA ASN A 863 -1.54 -39.72 31.13
C ASN A 863 -1.53 -40.64 29.90
N LEU A 864 -2.01 -40.21 28.73
CA LEU A 864 -2.19 -41.05 27.54
C LEU A 864 -1.34 -40.62 26.34
N ILE A 865 -0.73 -41.60 25.67
CA ILE A 865 -0.32 -41.52 24.27
C ILE A 865 -1.34 -42.32 23.43
N ASN A 866 -2.00 -41.67 22.48
CA ASN A 866 -2.97 -42.29 21.57
C ASN A 866 -2.45 -42.31 20.12
N ASN A 867 -2.04 -43.48 19.65
CA ASN A 867 -1.63 -43.79 18.29
C ASN A 867 -2.66 -44.67 17.55
N GLN A 868 -3.97 -44.57 17.87
CA GLN A 868 -5.00 -45.30 17.14
C GLN A 868 -4.91 -45.04 15.63
N GLN A 869 -4.80 -46.09 14.82
CA GLN A 869 -4.63 -45.98 13.36
C GLN A 869 -3.39 -45.19 12.88
N GLY A 870 -2.54 -44.69 13.80
CA GLY A 870 -1.39 -43.85 13.50
C GLY A 870 -0.11 -44.66 13.27
N GLN A 871 0.94 -43.99 12.79
CA GLN A 871 2.24 -44.59 12.50
C GLN A 871 3.37 -43.81 13.21
N LEU A 872 4.05 -44.47 14.15
CA LEU A 872 5.27 -43.96 14.79
C LEU A 872 6.47 -44.75 14.28
N ASN A 873 7.45 -44.07 13.68
CA ASN A 873 8.66 -44.70 13.12
C ASN A 873 9.93 -43.91 13.46
N SER A 874 10.98 -44.60 13.90
CA SER A 874 12.30 -44.03 14.16
C SER A 874 13.37 -45.11 14.35
N GLN A 875 14.65 -44.75 14.34
CA GLN A 875 15.73 -45.61 14.87
C GLN A 875 15.56 -45.81 16.37
N ASP A 876 15.52 -44.74 17.16
CA ASP A 876 15.23 -44.76 18.59
C ASP A 876 13.81 -44.25 18.90
N ILE A 877 13.09 -44.89 19.82
CA ILE A 877 11.72 -44.54 20.22
C ILE A 877 11.61 -44.54 21.74
N ILE A 878 11.31 -43.37 22.32
CA ILE A 878 11.11 -43.15 23.75
C ILE A 878 9.67 -42.70 23.99
N LEU A 879 8.83 -43.59 24.53
CA LEU A 879 7.45 -43.28 24.91
C LEU A 879 7.32 -43.27 26.43
N SER A 880 6.77 -42.19 26.99
CA SER A 880 6.60 -42.01 28.44
C SER A 880 5.20 -41.47 28.73
N ALA A 881 4.32 -42.31 29.28
CA ALA A 881 2.98 -41.95 29.76
C ALA A 881 2.49 -42.99 30.78
N GLN A 882 1.30 -42.82 31.36
CA GLN A 882 0.70 -43.87 32.21
C GLN A 882 0.10 -45.01 31.37
N GLN A 883 -0.42 -44.70 30.19
CA GLN A 883 -1.10 -45.63 29.27
C GLN A 883 -0.76 -45.34 27.81
N LEU A 884 -0.81 -46.37 26.97
CA LEU A 884 -0.62 -46.30 25.52
C LEU A 884 -1.78 -47.01 24.80
N ASP A 885 -2.42 -46.31 23.87
CA ASP A 885 -3.30 -46.92 22.88
C ASP A 885 -2.63 -46.91 21.50
N ASN A 886 -2.42 -48.09 20.93
CA ASN A 886 -1.91 -48.37 19.58
C ASN A 886 -2.91 -49.23 18.80
N SER A 887 -4.20 -49.22 19.16
CA SER A 887 -5.19 -50.09 18.51
C SER A 887 -5.41 -49.68 17.04
N GLN A 888 -5.31 -50.66 16.14
CA GLN A 888 -5.18 -50.47 14.68
C GLN A 888 -3.97 -49.62 14.23
N GLY A 889 -3.10 -49.18 15.15
CA GLY A 889 -1.92 -48.36 14.89
C GLY A 889 -0.65 -49.19 14.68
N LYS A 890 0.44 -48.50 14.34
CA LYS A 890 1.77 -49.09 14.14
C LYS A 890 2.84 -48.30 14.89
N ILE A 891 3.68 -49.02 15.63
CA ILE A 891 4.93 -48.53 16.22
C ILE A 891 6.07 -49.37 15.66
N GLN A 892 7.03 -48.73 15.00
CA GLN A 892 8.15 -49.39 14.32
C GLN A 892 9.49 -48.81 14.79
N HIS A 893 10.14 -49.54 15.69
CA HIS A 893 11.48 -49.23 16.19
C HIS A 893 12.53 -49.91 15.29
N THR A 894 13.25 -49.12 14.50
CA THR A 894 14.13 -49.65 13.43
C THR A 894 15.59 -49.83 13.87
N GLY A 895 16.00 -49.23 14.99
CA GLY A 895 17.34 -49.35 15.55
C GLY A 895 17.59 -50.66 16.30
N ASN A 896 18.85 -50.91 16.64
CA ASN A 896 19.27 -52.13 17.35
C ASN A 896 19.42 -51.93 18.88
N ASN A 897 19.24 -50.71 19.38
CA ASN A 897 19.25 -50.38 20.81
C ASN A 897 18.07 -51.03 21.56
N GLU A 898 18.14 -51.12 22.90
CA GLU A 898 17.02 -51.65 23.69
C GLU A 898 15.75 -50.83 23.46
N PHE A 899 14.62 -51.52 23.24
CA PHE A 899 13.30 -50.91 23.10
C PHE A 899 12.40 -51.34 24.26
N THR A 900 12.08 -50.40 25.16
CA THR A 900 11.38 -50.67 26.41
C THR A 900 10.14 -49.78 26.54
N LEU A 901 8.97 -50.42 26.65
CA LEU A 901 7.68 -49.76 26.86
C LEU A 901 7.15 -50.06 28.26
N ASN A 902 6.96 -49.00 29.06
CA ASN A 902 6.56 -49.08 30.46
C ASN A 902 5.27 -48.27 30.68
N PHE A 903 4.11 -48.94 30.78
CA PHE A 903 2.80 -48.27 30.90
C PHE A 903 1.98 -48.87 32.04
N VAL A 904 2.00 -48.20 33.20
CA VAL A 904 1.40 -48.71 34.45
C VAL A 904 -0.10 -48.96 34.38
N ASN A 905 -0.85 -48.20 33.59
CA ASN A 905 -2.32 -48.28 33.50
C ASN A 905 -2.82 -49.10 32.30
N GLY A 906 -1.95 -49.51 31.38
CA GLY A 906 -2.30 -50.38 30.26
C GLY A 906 -1.55 -50.10 28.96
N LEU A 907 -1.41 -51.13 28.13
CA LEU A 907 -0.90 -51.07 26.76
C LEU A 907 -1.91 -51.77 25.83
N ASN A 908 -2.63 -50.99 25.04
CA ASN A 908 -3.61 -51.49 24.06
C ASN A 908 -2.97 -51.58 22.66
N ASN A 909 -2.76 -52.79 22.16
CA ASN A 909 -2.30 -53.10 20.80
C ASN A 909 -3.37 -53.87 20.00
N LYS A 910 -4.66 -53.72 20.34
CA LYS A 910 -5.75 -54.45 19.68
C LYS A 910 -5.80 -54.17 18.17
N SER A 911 -5.66 -55.22 17.36
CA SER A 911 -5.49 -55.14 15.90
C SER A 911 -4.32 -54.24 15.41
N GLY A 912 -3.37 -53.89 16.29
CA GLY A 912 -2.22 -53.03 15.98
C GLY A 912 -0.92 -53.81 15.72
N GLU A 913 0.15 -53.10 15.38
CA GLU A 913 1.50 -53.63 15.23
C GLU A 913 2.49 -52.88 16.14
N ILE A 914 3.29 -53.63 16.90
CA ILE A 914 4.52 -53.14 17.54
C ILE A 914 5.66 -54.02 17.04
N SER A 915 6.53 -53.44 16.20
CA SER A 915 7.70 -54.12 15.65
C SER A 915 9.00 -53.43 16.06
N SER A 916 10.03 -54.22 16.35
CA SER A 916 11.33 -53.72 16.79
C SER A 916 12.50 -54.56 16.30
N ASN A 917 13.56 -53.88 15.84
CA ASN A 917 14.87 -54.45 15.52
C ASN A 917 15.84 -54.47 16.72
N ALA A 918 15.42 -53.92 17.87
CA ALA A 918 16.18 -53.93 19.12
C ALA A 918 16.78 -55.31 19.38
N ALA A 919 18.01 -55.40 19.89
CA ALA A 919 18.53 -56.70 20.31
C ALA A 919 17.74 -57.31 21.48
N LEU A 920 17.09 -56.43 22.27
CA LEU A 920 16.37 -56.70 23.50
C LEU A 920 15.13 -55.79 23.56
N MET A 921 13.94 -56.38 23.67
CA MET A 921 12.67 -55.67 23.77
C MET A 921 11.98 -55.98 25.10
N ARG A 922 11.46 -54.96 25.80
CA ARG A 922 10.70 -55.12 27.05
C ARG A 922 9.32 -54.46 26.98
N LEU A 923 8.29 -55.18 27.40
CA LEU A 923 6.94 -54.67 27.62
C LEU A 923 6.58 -54.86 29.11
N ASN A 924 6.42 -53.78 29.86
CA ASN A 924 5.97 -53.80 31.26
C ASN A 924 4.67 -53.00 31.41
N THR A 925 3.57 -53.66 31.79
CA THR A 925 2.26 -53.00 31.93
C THR A 925 1.32 -53.80 32.83
N SER A 926 0.34 -53.18 33.50
CA SER A 926 -0.67 -53.96 34.24
C SER A 926 -1.53 -54.83 33.32
N ILE A 927 -1.92 -54.30 32.15
CA ILE A 927 -2.77 -54.99 31.17
C ILE A 927 -2.17 -54.79 29.77
N LEU A 928 -1.78 -55.90 29.12
CA LEU A 928 -1.40 -55.93 27.72
C LEU A 928 -2.54 -56.51 26.88
N ASN A 929 -3.21 -55.67 26.08
CA ASN A 929 -4.14 -56.14 25.06
C ASN A 929 -3.40 -56.27 23.72
N ASN A 930 -3.36 -57.48 23.17
CA ASN A 930 -2.82 -57.81 21.85
C ASN A 930 -3.85 -58.64 21.05
N GLU A 931 -5.15 -58.45 21.32
CA GLU A 931 -6.25 -59.16 20.65
C GLU A 931 -6.24 -58.83 19.14
N ALA A 932 -6.10 -59.85 18.30
CA ALA A 932 -5.82 -59.73 16.86
C ALA A 932 -4.59 -58.85 16.49
N GLY A 933 -3.79 -58.42 17.48
CA GLY A 933 -2.62 -57.56 17.32
C GLY A 933 -1.35 -58.34 17.04
N GLN A 934 -0.26 -57.64 16.75
CA GLN A 934 1.05 -58.21 16.42
C GLN A 934 2.15 -57.54 17.25
N ILE A 935 2.91 -58.36 17.99
CA ILE A 935 4.16 -57.99 18.65
C ILE A 935 5.29 -58.75 17.94
N ILE A 936 6.27 -58.04 17.39
CA ILE A 936 7.31 -58.60 16.52
C ILE A 936 8.69 -58.10 16.98
N HIS A 937 9.46 -58.97 17.61
CA HIS A 937 10.85 -58.71 18.02
C HIS A 937 11.83 -59.38 17.06
N SER A 938 12.30 -58.64 16.06
CA SER A 938 13.26 -59.10 15.04
C SER A 938 14.67 -59.35 15.60
N GLY A 939 14.96 -58.84 16.80
CA GLY A 939 16.22 -59.01 17.52
C GLY A 939 16.52 -60.43 17.98
N ASN A 940 17.80 -60.67 18.28
CA ASN A 940 18.37 -61.98 18.52
C ASN A 940 18.59 -62.36 20.00
N GLN A 941 18.32 -61.49 20.97
CA GLN A 941 18.45 -61.83 22.40
C GLN A 941 17.10 -62.20 23.03
N GLN A 942 16.31 -61.23 23.50
CA GLN A 942 15.07 -61.50 24.24
C GLN A 942 13.93 -60.52 23.95
N LEU A 943 12.73 -61.07 23.81
CA LEU A 943 11.46 -60.36 24.01
C LEU A 943 10.97 -60.70 25.43
N ASN A 944 11.00 -59.72 26.32
CA ASN A 944 10.52 -59.87 27.70
C ASN A 944 9.16 -59.17 27.84
N ILE A 945 8.12 -59.93 28.21
CA ILE A 945 6.77 -59.42 28.47
C ILE A 945 6.42 -59.69 29.93
N ASN A 946 6.06 -58.63 30.66
CA ASN A 946 5.71 -58.66 32.07
C ASN A 946 4.40 -57.90 32.29
N SER A 947 3.32 -58.59 32.65
CA SER A 947 2.03 -57.95 32.87
C SER A 947 1.09 -58.72 33.78
N ASN A 948 0.21 -58.08 34.55
CA ASN A 948 -0.76 -58.83 35.36
C ASN A 948 -1.73 -59.61 34.45
N GLN A 949 -2.19 -59.00 33.34
CA GLN A 949 -3.07 -59.65 32.37
C GLN A 949 -2.60 -59.48 30.93
N LEU A 950 -2.56 -60.57 30.17
CA LEU A 950 -2.32 -60.60 28.73
C LEU A 950 -3.56 -61.10 27.98
N GLN A 951 -4.20 -60.20 27.22
CA GLN A 951 -5.32 -60.50 26.33
C GLN A 951 -4.79 -60.61 24.88
N GLY A 952 -4.25 -61.77 24.51
CA GLY A 952 -3.59 -62.01 23.21
C GLY A 952 -4.40 -62.83 22.20
N ALA A 953 -5.69 -63.06 22.42
CA ALA A 953 -6.52 -63.92 21.57
C ALA A 953 -6.52 -63.49 20.09
N GLN A 954 -6.41 -64.46 19.17
CA GLN A 954 -6.21 -64.25 17.71
C GLN A 954 -4.96 -63.43 17.32
N GLY A 955 -4.15 -62.98 18.28
CA GLY A 955 -2.97 -62.15 18.05
C GLY A 955 -1.71 -62.95 17.71
N LYS A 956 -0.60 -62.24 17.52
CA LYS A 956 0.73 -62.81 17.30
C LYS A 956 1.74 -62.25 18.29
N ILE A 957 2.58 -63.13 18.84
CA ILE A 957 3.76 -62.79 19.64
C ILE A 957 4.94 -63.54 19.02
N LEU A 958 5.76 -62.81 18.27
CA LEU A 958 6.85 -63.36 17.45
C LEU A 958 8.19 -62.79 17.90
N SER A 959 9.20 -63.65 18.03
CA SER A 959 10.58 -63.22 18.20
C SER A 959 11.57 -64.06 17.41
N ASN A 960 12.70 -63.47 17.02
CA ASN A 960 13.89 -64.17 16.52
C ASN A 960 14.84 -64.63 17.64
N GLY A 961 14.71 -64.09 18.86
CA GLY A 961 15.40 -64.54 20.05
C GLY A 961 14.49 -65.32 21.01
N GLN A 962 14.82 -65.33 22.28
CA GLN A 962 14.02 -65.92 23.36
C GLN A 962 12.76 -65.07 23.66
N LEU A 963 11.61 -65.70 23.86
CA LEU A 963 10.45 -65.10 24.53
C LEU A 963 10.48 -65.48 26.01
N VAL A 964 10.39 -64.49 26.88
CA VAL A 964 10.08 -64.64 28.31
C VAL A 964 8.77 -63.92 28.60
N LEU A 965 7.73 -64.67 28.92
CA LEU A 965 6.42 -64.13 29.30
C LEU A 965 6.14 -64.43 30.78
N ALA A 966 6.07 -63.39 31.59
CA ALA A 966 5.61 -63.44 32.98
C ALA A 966 4.26 -62.74 33.11
N THR A 967 3.23 -63.44 33.60
CA THR A 967 1.91 -62.82 33.79
C THR A 967 1.06 -63.51 34.85
N GLU A 968 0.01 -62.90 35.40
CA GLU A 968 -0.94 -63.66 36.22
C GLU A 968 -1.88 -64.45 35.29
N GLN A 969 -2.50 -63.79 34.32
CA GLN A 969 -3.46 -64.41 33.39
C GLN A 969 -3.00 -64.24 31.93
N ALA A 970 -2.71 -65.35 31.25
CA ALA A 970 -2.46 -65.38 29.80
C ALA A 970 -3.66 -65.93 29.03
N ILE A 971 -4.22 -65.14 28.12
CA ILE A 971 -5.25 -65.57 27.15
C ILE A 971 -4.63 -65.53 25.75
N LEU A 972 -4.28 -66.69 25.22
CA LEU A 972 -3.63 -66.89 23.92
C LEU A 972 -4.50 -67.76 22.98
N ASP A 973 -5.82 -67.62 23.08
CA ASP A 973 -6.80 -68.43 22.35
C ASP A 973 -6.80 -68.09 20.85
N GLY A 974 -6.44 -69.07 20.02
CA GLY A 974 -6.17 -68.92 18.59
C GLY A 974 -5.01 -67.99 18.26
N ALA A 975 -4.15 -67.67 19.23
CA ALA A 975 -2.97 -66.84 19.02
C ALA A 975 -1.79 -67.65 18.47
N ILE A 976 -0.89 -66.99 17.73
CA ILE A 976 0.38 -67.56 17.27
C ILE A 976 1.52 -67.03 18.14
N THR A 977 2.16 -67.91 18.92
CA THR A 977 3.32 -67.61 19.76
C THR A 977 4.54 -68.37 19.23
N SER A 978 5.58 -67.66 18.76
CA SER A 978 6.77 -68.34 18.21
C SER A 978 8.07 -67.57 18.42
N ALA A 979 9.06 -68.24 19.02
CA ALA A 979 10.36 -67.69 19.36
C ALA A 979 11.48 -68.76 19.19
N ASP A 980 12.75 -68.37 19.29
CA ASP A 980 13.87 -69.31 19.32
C ASP A 980 13.83 -70.20 20.57
N GLN A 981 13.61 -69.59 21.73
CA GLN A 981 13.26 -70.26 22.98
C GLN A 981 11.94 -69.67 23.52
N ILE A 982 11.04 -70.48 24.06
CA ILE A 982 9.81 -70.00 24.72
C ILE A 982 9.81 -70.41 26.21
N ASN A 983 9.82 -69.41 27.09
CA ASN A 983 9.60 -69.58 28.53
C ASN A 983 8.35 -68.79 28.94
N ILE A 984 7.38 -69.45 29.56
CA ILE A 984 6.17 -68.80 30.11
C ILE A 984 6.06 -69.14 31.60
N THR A 985 5.77 -68.15 32.42
CA THR A 985 5.42 -68.31 33.83
C THR A 985 4.11 -67.58 34.10
N ALA A 986 3.07 -68.28 34.58
CA ALA A 986 1.81 -67.64 34.90
C ALA A 986 1.00 -68.30 36.02
N TYR A 987 -0.07 -67.62 36.47
CA TYR A 987 -1.08 -68.27 37.30
C TYR A 987 -2.00 -69.15 36.43
N ASN A 988 -2.56 -68.60 35.35
CA ASN A 988 -3.34 -69.34 34.34
C ASN A 988 -2.83 -69.11 32.90
N LEU A 989 -3.02 -70.11 32.05
CA LEU A 989 -2.80 -70.04 30.60
C LEU A 989 -3.98 -70.66 29.84
N SER A 990 -4.76 -69.85 29.15
CA SER A 990 -5.68 -70.31 28.09
C SER A 990 -4.96 -70.21 26.74
N HIS A 991 -5.00 -71.28 25.95
CA HIS A 991 -4.39 -71.40 24.63
C HIS A 991 -5.29 -72.20 23.67
N GLN A 992 -6.61 -72.06 23.83
CA GLN A 992 -7.61 -72.82 23.10
C GLN A 992 -7.49 -72.54 21.60
N LYS A 993 -7.37 -73.57 20.76
CA LYS A 993 -7.14 -73.44 19.30
C LYS A 993 -5.86 -72.66 18.92
N GLY A 994 -4.98 -72.36 19.87
CA GLY A 994 -3.76 -71.60 19.65
C GLY A 994 -2.62 -72.42 19.05
N GLN A 995 -1.55 -71.73 18.64
CA GLN A 995 -0.31 -72.34 18.17
C GLN A 995 0.88 -71.76 18.93
N MET A 996 1.62 -72.61 19.64
CA MET A 996 2.86 -72.28 20.33
C MET A 996 4.00 -73.14 19.80
N ILE A 997 4.87 -72.52 19.01
CA ILE A 997 5.89 -73.22 18.23
C ILE A 997 7.25 -72.59 18.53
N GLN A 998 8.07 -73.29 19.31
CA GLN A 998 9.47 -72.94 19.45
C GLN A 998 10.23 -73.30 18.16
N ARG A 999 11.26 -72.53 17.79
CA ARG A 999 12.06 -72.75 16.56
C ARG A 999 13.52 -73.12 16.82
N GLY A 1000 14.08 -72.73 17.97
CA GLY A 1000 15.46 -72.99 18.34
C GLY A 1000 15.68 -74.38 18.92
N THR A 1001 16.80 -75.01 18.54
CA THR A 1001 17.12 -76.43 18.78
C THR A 1001 18.05 -76.67 19.97
N LEU A 1002 18.28 -75.67 20.84
CA LEU A 1002 19.32 -75.72 21.88
C LEU A 1002 18.80 -75.79 23.34
N LYS A 1003 17.53 -75.47 23.59
CA LYS A 1003 16.97 -75.32 24.95
C LYS A 1003 15.48 -75.69 24.98
N PRO A 1004 14.96 -76.23 26.10
CA PRO A 1004 13.57 -76.67 26.20
C PRO A 1004 12.56 -75.52 26.14
N LEU A 1005 11.38 -75.83 25.57
CA LEU A 1005 10.16 -75.04 25.76
C LEU A 1005 9.68 -75.27 27.19
N THR A 1006 9.55 -74.22 27.99
CA THR A 1006 9.24 -74.31 29.43
C THR A 1006 7.98 -73.54 29.79
N LEU A 1007 6.97 -74.24 30.33
CA LEU A 1007 5.72 -73.65 30.84
C LEU A 1007 5.59 -73.91 32.35
N ALA A 1008 5.70 -72.87 33.17
CA ALA A 1008 5.56 -72.93 34.62
C ALA A 1008 4.26 -72.24 35.05
N ILE A 1009 3.17 -72.99 35.10
CA ILE A 1009 1.81 -72.47 35.31
C ILE A 1009 1.29 -72.94 36.68
N ARG A 1010 0.75 -72.04 37.50
CA ARG A 1010 0.41 -72.35 38.90
C ARG A 1010 -0.92 -73.10 39.07
N ASP A 1011 -1.93 -72.73 38.30
CA ASP A 1011 -3.30 -73.23 38.42
C ASP A 1011 -3.69 -74.00 37.14
N GLN A 1012 -4.34 -73.39 36.15
CA GLN A 1012 -4.82 -74.12 34.97
C GLN A 1012 -4.09 -73.78 33.67
N ILE A 1013 -3.74 -74.82 32.90
CA ILE A 1013 -3.51 -74.75 31.45
C ILE A 1013 -4.73 -75.28 30.71
N ASN A 1014 -5.24 -74.52 29.74
CA ASN A 1014 -6.26 -74.97 28.80
C ASN A 1014 -5.74 -74.90 27.35
N ASN A 1015 -5.28 -76.03 26.83
CA ASN A 1015 -4.85 -76.25 25.44
C ASN A 1015 -5.94 -76.94 24.59
N GLN A 1016 -7.23 -76.78 24.91
CA GLN A 1016 -8.31 -77.42 24.16
C GLN A 1016 -8.26 -77.04 22.66
N LEU A 1017 -8.13 -78.04 21.79
CA LEU A 1017 -7.88 -77.89 20.34
C LEU A 1017 -6.61 -77.08 19.96
N GLY A 1018 -5.73 -76.77 20.91
CA GLY A 1018 -4.50 -76.01 20.71
C GLY A 1018 -3.27 -76.90 20.43
N PHE A 1019 -2.18 -76.28 19.98
CA PHE A 1019 -0.95 -76.98 19.56
C PHE A 1019 0.29 -76.39 20.22
N ILE A 1020 0.98 -77.17 21.04
CA ILE A 1020 2.23 -76.79 21.71
C ILE A 1020 3.34 -77.74 21.25
N GLN A 1021 4.35 -77.20 20.57
CA GLN A 1021 5.46 -77.96 20.00
C GLN A 1021 6.82 -77.38 20.36
N SER A 1022 7.70 -78.25 20.86
CA SER A 1022 9.13 -78.00 20.99
C SER A 1022 9.91 -78.80 19.94
N PRO A 1023 10.89 -78.20 19.22
CA PRO A 1023 11.88 -78.91 18.43
C PRO A 1023 13.00 -79.48 19.31
N THR A 1024 12.89 -79.32 20.63
CA THR A 1024 13.74 -79.92 21.66
C THR A 1024 12.83 -80.61 22.70
N ALA A 1025 13.26 -80.70 23.96
CA ALA A 1025 12.41 -81.16 25.04
C ALA A 1025 11.27 -80.16 25.34
N LEU A 1026 10.17 -80.68 25.89
CA LEU A 1026 8.99 -79.91 26.30
C LEU A 1026 8.72 -80.16 27.79
N TYR A 1027 8.84 -79.12 28.62
CA TYR A 1027 8.68 -79.19 30.08
C TYR A 1027 7.50 -78.33 30.53
N ILE A 1028 6.53 -78.95 31.21
CA ILE A 1028 5.31 -78.28 31.68
C ILE A 1028 5.07 -78.63 33.15
N THR A 1029 4.92 -77.60 33.99
CA THR A 1029 4.39 -77.72 35.35
C THR A 1029 3.02 -77.01 35.40
N ALA A 1030 2.02 -77.66 35.99
CA ALA A 1030 0.65 -77.14 36.07
C ALA A 1030 -0.06 -77.56 37.39
N GLY A 1031 -1.04 -76.78 37.84
CA GLY A 1031 -2.01 -77.25 38.83
C GLY A 1031 -3.00 -78.26 38.20
N SER A 1032 -3.50 -77.95 37.00
CA SER A 1032 -4.30 -78.81 36.13
C SER A 1032 -4.02 -78.50 34.66
N LEU A 1033 -4.19 -79.50 33.80
CA LEU A 1033 -3.89 -79.40 32.36
C LEU A 1033 -5.01 -80.04 31.54
N ASN A 1034 -5.82 -79.21 30.88
CA ASN A 1034 -6.79 -79.62 29.87
C ASN A 1034 -6.14 -79.56 28.48
N ASN A 1035 -6.07 -80.70 27.80
CA ASN A 1035 -5.57 -80.91 26.45
C ASN A 1035 -6.64 -81.58 25.55
N GLN A 1036 -7.93 -81.40 25.85
CA GLN A 1036 -9.03 -82.04 25.12
C GLN A 1036 -8.99 -81.69 23.61
N GLY A 1037 -8.78 -82.69 22.76
CA GLY A 1037 -8.57 -82.50 21.32
C GLY A 1037 -7.34 -81.65 20.93
N GLY A 1038 -6.49 -81.28 21.89
CA GLY A 1038 -5.26 -80.52 21.69
C GLY A 1038 -4.04 -81.42 21.53
N GLN A 1039 -2.89 -80.84 21.19
CA GLN A 1039 -1.63 -81.56 20.98
C GLN A 1039 -0.47 -80.93 21.76
N LEU A 1040 0.26 -81.78 22.49
CA LEU A 1040 1.56 -81.48 23.12
C LEU A 1040 2.63 -82.37 22.48
N SER A 1041 3.76 -81.79 22.04
CA SER A 1041 4.83 -82.58 21.41
C SER A 1041 6.27 -82.07 21.62
N SER A 1042 7.19 -83.03 21.78
CA SER A 1042 8.63 -82.84 21.55
C SER A 1042 9.05 -83.47 20.21
N ALA A 1043 10.15 -82.99 19.64
CA ALA A 1043 10.76 -83.61 18.46
C ALA A 1043 11.50 -84.92 18.80
N ALA A 1044 11.89 -85.65 17.76
CA ALA A 1044 12.69 -86.87 17.87
C ALA A 1044 13.95 -86.66 18.73
N ASP A 1045 14.34 -87.71 19.46
CA ASP A 1045 15.50 -87.72 20.37
C ASP A 1045 15.38 -86.74 21.57
N HIS A 1046 14.20 -86.18 21.82
CA HIS A 1046 13.92 -85.27 22.94
C HIS A 1046 12.71 -85.66 23.80
N ASP A 1047 12.86 -85.49 25.12
CA ASP A 1047 11.87 -85.88 26.12
C ASP A 1047 10.71 -84.89 26.27
N LEU A 1048 9.58 -85.39 26.75
CA LEU A 1048 8.42 -84.60 27.18
C LEU A 1048 8.16 -84.89 28.66
N GLN A 1049 8.16 -83.86 29.50
CA GLN A 1049 7.89 -83.96 30.93
C GLN A 1049 6.67 -83.11 31.32
N LEU A 1050 5.69 -83.75 31.96
CA LEU A 1050 4.52 -83.08 32.54
C LEU A 1050 4.47 -83.34 34.05
N ASP A 1051 4.46 -82.28 34.85
CA ASP A 1051 4.27 -82.33 36.29
C ASP A 1051 2.98 -81.59 36.66
N VAL A 1052 1.88 -82.33 36.79
CA VAL A 1052 0.52 -81.80 37.00
C VAL A 1052 0.04 -82.15 38.41
N ALA A 1053 -0.24 -81.16 39.26
CA ALA A 1053 -0.61 -81.40 40.66
C ALA A 1053 -1.98 -82.11 40.82
N GLY A 1054 -2.92 -81.84 39.92
CA GLY A 1054 -4.28 -82.37 39.88
C GLY A 1054 -4.58 -83.16 38.61
N LEU A 1055 -5.67 -82.83 37.93
CA LEU A 1055 -6.13 -83.54 36.73
C LEU A 1055 -5.30 -83.15 35.48
N LEU A 1056 -4.77 -84.18 34.82
CA LEU A 1056 -4.39 -84.15 33.41
C LEU A 1056 -5.55 -84.71 32.57
N ASP A 1057 -6.24 -83.88 31.79
CA ASP A 1057 -7.29 -84.31 30.86
C ASP A 1057 -6.77 -84.24 29.42
N ASN A 1058 -6.50 -85.41 28.84
CA ASN A 1058 -6.11 -85.64 27.45
C ASN A 1058 -7.22 -86.34 26.65
N SER A 1059 -8.48 -86.24 27.09
CA SER A 1059 -9.60 -86.95 26.45
C SER A 1059 -10.05 -86.28 25.14
N GLN A 1060 -11.11 -86.80 24.52
CA GLN A 1060 -11.72 -86.22 23.31
C GLN A 1060 -10.72 -86.05 22.15
N SER A 1061 -9.98 -87.11 21.84
CA SER A 1061 -8.89 -87.11 20.84
C SER A 1061 -7.68 -86.20 21.17
N GLY A 1062 -7.46 -85.84 22.44
CA GLY A 1062 -6.24 -85.16 22.88
C GLY A 1062 -4.98 -86.00 22.65
N GLN A 1063 -3.85 -85.34 22.38
CA GLN A 1063 -2.58 -85.98 22.01
C GLN A 1063 -1.40 -85.46 22.83
N ILE A 1064 -0.63 -86.39 23.41
CA ILE A 1064 0.64 -86.10 24.09
C ILE A 1064 1.70 -87.05 23.52
N TYR A 1065 2.70 -86.51 22.84
CA TYR A 1065 3.69 -87.29 22.07
C TYR A 1065 5.12 -86.87 22.40
N ALA A 1066 5.92 -87.79 22.94
CA ALA A 1066 7.36 -87.57 23.07
C ALA A 1066 8.15 -88.21 21.92
N GLY A 1067 9.07 -87.46 21.34
CA GLY A 1067 10.01 -87.98 20.33
C GLY A 1067 11.19 -88.77 20.92
N LEU A 1068 11.36 -88.80 22.24
CA LEU A 1068 12.15 -89.79 22.98
C LEU A 1068 11.33 -90.38 24.14
N ASN A 1069 11.56 -89.95 25.39
CA ASN A 1069 10.83 -90.46 26.55
C ASN A 1069 9.68 -89.52 26.95
N ASN A 1070 8.57 -90.09 27.41
CA ASN A 1070 7.44 -89.34 27.94
C ASN A 1070 7.32 -89.64 29.44
N ASN A 1071 7.43 -88.61 30.28
CA ASN A 1071 7.42 -88.73 31.74
C ASN A 1071 6.33 -87.84 32.33
N ILE A 1072 5.29 -88.45 32.89
CA ILE A 1072 4.10 -87.74 33.38
C ILE A 1072 3.87 -88.06 34.85
N HIS A 1073 3.91 -87.04 35.69
CA HIS A 1073 3.40 -87.05 37.06
C HIS A 1073 2.07 -86.30 37.09
N ALA A 1074 1.03 -86.92 37.65
CA ALA A 1074 -0.31 -86.36 37.74
C ALA A 1074 -0.99 -86.65 39.09
N GLY A 1075 -1.91 -85.78 39.52
CA GLY A 1075 -2.88 -86.13 40.56
C GLY A 1075 -3.85 -87.21 40.07
N SER A 1076 -4.39 -87.03 38.85
CA SER A 1076 -5.16 -88.04 38.11
C SER A 1076 -5.03 -87.84 36.59
N ILE A 1077 -5.26 -88.89 35.80
CA ILE A 1077 -5.14 -88.83 34.33
C ILE A 1077 -6.45 -89.28 33.68
N ASN A 1078 -7.01 -88.45 32.80
CA ASN A 1078 -8.12 -88.80 31.90
C ASN A 1078 -7.63 -88.80 30.44
N ASN A 1079 -7.38 -89.98 29.88
CA ASN A 1079 -7.03 -90.21 28.48
C ASN A 1079 -8.17 -90.89 27.69
N SER A 1080 -9.42 -90.76 28.17
CA SER A 1080 -10.58 -91.44 27.56
C SER A 1080 -11.02 -90.85 26.22
N MET A 1081 -12.01 -91.45 25.56
CA MET A 1081 -12.65 -90.91 24.34
C MET A 1081 -11.64 -90.59 23.22
N ALA A 1082 -10.90 -91.62 22.77
CA ALA A 1082 -9.84 -91.55 21.76
C ALA A 1082 -8.61 -90.69 22.12
N GLY A 1083 -8.44 -90.30 23.38
CA GLY A 1083 -7.20 -89.69 23.86
C GLY A 1083 -5.97 -90.58 23.64
N GLN A 1084 -4.83 -89.98 23.28
CA GLN A 1084 -3.57 -90.68 23.02
C GLN A 1084 -2.40 -90.08 23.80
N ILE A 1085 -1.74 -90.92 24.61
CA ILE A 1085 -0.42 -90.67 25.20
C ILE A 1085 0.58 -91.62 24.54
N ALA A 1086 1.69 -91.09 24.02
CA ALA A 1086 2.68 -91.84 23.27
C ALA A 1086 4.14 -91.42 23.56
N ALA A 1087 5.07 -92.35 23.39
CA ALA A 1087 6.51 -92.11 23.39
C ALA A 1087 7.23 -92.92 22.31
N GLN A 1088 8.23 -92.32 21.66
CA GLN A 1088 9.05 -93.01 20.65
C GLN A 1088 10.10 -93.94 21.26
N ASN A 1089 10.51 -93.71 22.51
CA ASN A 1089 11.30 -94.64 23.31
C ASN A 1089 10.46 -95.20 24.47
N ALA A 1090 10.64 -94.72 25.71
CA ALA A 1090 9.96 -95.22 26.91
C ALA A 1090 8.88 -94.26 27.42
N LEU A 1091 7.86 -94.79 28.10
CA LEU A 1091 6.74 -94.04 28.67
C LEU A 1091 6.59 -94.36 30.15
N THR A 1092 6.68 -93.35 31.01
CA THR A 1092 6.45 -93.45 32.45
C THR A 1092 5.26 -92.59 32.85
N LEU A 1093 4.23 -93.23 33.40
CA LEU A 1093 3.07 -92.57 34.01
C LEU A 1093 3.07 -92.82 35.52
N THR A 1094 3.06 -91.75 36.31
CA THR A 1094 2.77 -91.78 37.75
C THR A 1094 1.52 -90.94 38.00
N SER A 1095 0.48 -91.57 38.53
CA SER A 1095 -0.72 -90.92 39.03
C SER A 1095 -0.84 -91.13 40.54
N LEU A 1096 -1.33 -90.14 41.29
CA LEU A 1096 -1.68 -90.27 42.70
C LEU A 1096 -3.10 -90.83 42.92
N GLY A 1097 -3.90 -90.93 41.87
CA GLY A 1097 -5.24 -91.51 41.86
C GLY A 1097 -5.50 -92.32 40.58
N LEU A 1098 -6.76 -92.38 40.16
CA LEU A 1098 -7.20 -93.13 38.98
C LEU A 1098 -6.56 -92.61 37.68
N ILE A 1099 -6.12 -93.55 36.83
CA ILE A 1099 -5.90 -93.33 35.40
C ILE A 1099 -7.09 -93.90 34.63
N ASN A 1100 -7.82 -93.06 33.89
CA ASN A 1100 -8.89 -93.46 33.00
C ASN A 1100 -8.38 -93.42 31.55
N ASN A 1101 -8.35 -94.58 30.88
CA ASN A 1101 -8.00 -94.78 29.48
C ASN A 1101 -9.18 -95.37 28.67
N GLN A 1102 -10.42 -95.10 29.08
CA GLN A 1102 -11.61 -95.71 28.46
C GLN A 1102 -11.74 -95.30 26.98
N SER A 1103 -11.67 -96.29 26.08
CA SER A 1103 -11.55 -96.06 24.63
C SER A 1103 -10.36 -95.15 24.23
N GLY A 1104 -9.31 -95.12 25.04
CA GLY A 1104 -8.08 -94.34 24.84
C GLY A 1104 -6.86 -95.21 24.50
N LYS A 1105 -5.70 -94.57 24.31
CA LYS A 1105 -4.45 -95.23 23.91
C LYS A 1105 -3.23 -94.71 24.69
N ILE A 1106 -2.48 -95.62 25.33
CA ILE A 1106 -1.25 -95.34 26.08
C ILE A 1106 -0.14 -96.28 25.60
N VAL A 1107 0.79 -95.81 24.77
CA VAL A 1107 1.76 -96.70 24.09
C VAL A 1107 3.19 -96.17 24.02
N ALA A 1108 4.16 -97.08 23.92
CA ALA A 1108 5.55 -96.73 23.60
C ALA A 1108 6.22 -97.81 22.74
N ASN A 1109 7.33 -97.48 22.08
CA ASN A 1109 8.11 -98.50 21.37
C ASN A 1109 8.92 -99.36 22.35
N ALA A 1110 9.59 -98.74 23.32
CA ALA A 1110 10.28 -99.42 24.42
C ALA A 1110 9.33 -99.57 25.63
N ASP A 1111 9.86 -99.53 26.85
CA ASP A 1111 9.13 -99.91 28.06
C ASP A 1111 8.00 -98.92 28.40
N VAL A 1112 6.86 -99.48 28.83
CA VAL A 1112 5.73 -98.72 29.37
C VAL A 1112 5.60 -99.03 30.86
N GLY A 1113 5.85 -98.05 31.71
CA GLY A 1113 5.66 -98.12 33.17
C GLY A 1113 4.49 -97.25 33.60
N ILE A 1114 3.52 -97.82 34.32
CA ILE A 1114 2.36 -97.11 34.86
C ILE A 1114 2.22 -97.42 36.34
N ARG A 1115 2.10 -96.37 37.17
CA ARG A 1115 1.78 -96.46 38.59
C ARG A 1115 0.61 -95.53 38.93
N SER A 1116 -0.41 -96.05 39.60
CA SER A 1116 -1.64 -95.32 39.95
C SER A 1116 -2.35 -95.98 41.15
N GLU A 1117 -3.38 -95.33 41.69
CA GLU A 1117 -4.35 -96.00 42.58
C GLU A 1117 -5.63 -96.24 41.79
N GLY A 1118 -5.66 -97.38 41.08
CA GLY A 1118 -6.68 -97.75 40.10
C GLY A 1118 -6.33 -97.35 38.65
N LEU A 1119 -6.78 -98.17 37.69
CA LEU A 1119 -6.53 -97.98 36.26
C LEU A 1119 -7.71 -98.56 35.46
N ASP A 1120 -8.41 -97.73 34.68
CA ASP A 1120 -9.53 -98.15 33.82
C ASP A 1120 -9.13 -98.10 32.33
N ASN A 1121 -8.85 -99.27 31.75
CA ASN A 1121 -8.60 -99.48 30.34
C ASN A 1121 -9.81 -100.06 29.59
N THR A 1122 -11.04 -99.80 30.05
CA THR A 1122 -12.26 -100.35 29.41
C THR A 1122 -12.35 -99.92 27.94
N SER A 1123 -12.41 -100.87 27.01
CA SER A 1123 -12.31 -100.64 25.55
C SER A 1123 -11.05 -99.89 25.06
N GLY A 1124 -10.04 -99.70 25.91
CA GLY A 1124 -8.80 -98.95 25.62
C GLY A 1124 -7.62 -99.85 25.23
N GLN A 1125 -6.53 -99.22 24.80
CA GLN A 1125 -5.25 -99.88 24.51
C GLN A 1125 -4.14 -99.35 25.41
N ILE A 1126 -3.39 -100.25 26.06
CA ILE A 1126 -2.08 -99.96 26.66
C ILE A 1126 -1.06 -100.96 26.11
N GLY A 1127 0.14 -100.51 25.73
CA GLY A 1127 1.20 -101.46 25.42
C GLY A 1127 2.52 -100.95 24.87
N SER A 1128 3.52 -101.85 24.93
CA SER A 1128 4.89 -101.65 24.47
C SER A 1128 5.20 -102.51 23.25
N VAL A 1129 5.82 -101.93 22.22
CA VAL A 1129 6.04 -102.64 20.94
C VAL A 1129 7.23 -103.62 20.98
N GLN A 1130 8.32 -103.25 21.66
CA GLN A 1130 9.62 -103.94 21.62
C GLN A 1130 10.18 -104.29 23.01
N ALA A 1131 9.56 -103.80 24.08
CA ALA A 1131 10.02 -104.01 25.45
C ALA A 1131 8.86 -104.36 26.40
N GLY A 1132 9.05 -104.25 27.72
CA GLY A 1132 8.12 -104.73 28.74
C GLY A 1132 6.96 -103.77 29.03
N LEU A 1133 5.97 -104.25 29.78
CA LEU A 1133 4.82 -103.47 30.27
C LEU A 1133 4.67 -103.70 31.77
N ALA A 1134 4.92 -102.68 32.57
CA ALA A 1134 4.80 -102.74 34.03
C ALA A 1134 3.62 -101.86 34.50
N LEU A 1135 2.59 -102.49 35.05
CA LEU A 1135 1.39 -101.84 35.56
C LEU A 1135 1.29 -102.06 37.07
N ASN A 1136 1.15 -100.97 37.83
CA ASN A 1136 0.89 -101.01 39.26
C ASN A 1136 -0.28 -100.08 39.59
N ALA A 1137 -1.48 -100.65 39.70
CA ALA A 1137 -2.71 -99.95 40.08
C ALA A 1137 -2.87 -99.84 41.61
N GLY A 1138 -1.82 -100.10 42.39
CA GLY A 1138 -1.79 -99.92 43.83
C GLY A 1138 -2.77 -100.86 44.54
N THR A 1139 -3.59 -100.27 45.41
CA THR A 1139 -4.72 -100.94 46.08
C THR A 1139 -6.03 -100.86 45.29
N GLY A 1140 -6.04 -100.11 44.18
CA GLY A 1140 -7.22 -99.90 43.33
C GLY A 1140 -7.52 -101.04 42.36
N VAL A 1141 -8.66 -100.91 41.66
CA VAL A 1141 -9.08 -101.85 40.62
C VAL A 1141 -8.36 -101.53 39.31
N LEU A 1142 -7.82 -102.57 38.65
CA LEU A 1142 -7.43 -102.51 37.25
C LEU A 1142 -8.57 -103.10 36.40
N SER A 1143 -9.27 -102.25 35.64
CA SER A 1143 -10.22 -102.69 34.61
C SER A 1143 -9.55 -102.74 33.24
N ASN A 1144 -9.74 -103.82 32.52
CA ASN A 1144 -9.36 -104.04 31.14
C ASN A 1144 -10.55 -104.64 30.36
N GLN A 1145 -11.78 -104.30 30.78
CA GLN A 1145 -13.02 -104.86 30.22
C GLN A 1145 -13.18 -104.45 28.75
N SER A 1146 -13.27 -105.43 27.83
CA SER A 1146 -13.18 -105.21 26.37
C SER A 1146 -11.90 -104.45 25.90
N GLY A 1147 -10.92 -104.25 26.78
CA GLY A 1147 -9.68 -103.51 26.52
C GLY A 1147 -8.53 -104.43 26.13
N SER A 1148 -7.37 -103.84 25.81
CA SER A 1148 -6.16 -104.58 25.47
C SER A 1148 -4.91 -104.05 26.19
N LEU A 1149 -4.21 -104.96 26.86
CA LEU A 1149 -2.85 -104.80 27.38
C LEU A 1149 -1.91 -105.66 26.54
N GLN A 1150 -0.87 -105.06 25.93
CA GLN A 1150 0.03 -105.77 25.01
C GLN A 1150 1.51 -105.46 25.29
N SER A 1151 2.40 -106.45 25.13
CA SER A 1151 3.85 -106.23 25.25
C SER A 1151 4.68 -107.09 24.31
N GLY A 1152 5.71 -106.47 23.71
CA GLY A 1152 6.79 -107.13 22.97
C GLY A 1152 7.77 -107.91 23.85
N LYS A 1153 7.69 -107.80 25.18
CA LYS A 1153 8.35 -108.66 26.16
C LYS A 1153 7.36 -109.05 27.26
N ASP A 1154 7.75 -108.95 28.52
CA ASP A 1154 6.99 -109.41 29.68
C ASP A 1154 5.97 -108.36 30.14
N ILE A 1155 4.78 -108.81 30.58
CA ILE A 1155 3.80 -107.98 31.28
C ILE A 1155 3.86 -108.30 32.77
N LYS A 1156 4.03 -107.28 33.61
CA LYS A 1156 3.91 -107.38 35.07
C LYS A 1156 2.74 -106.50 35.54
N VAL A 1157 1.81 -107.08 36.29
CA VAL A 1157 0.63 -106.40 36.84
C VAL A 1157 0.60 -106.53 38.36
N GLN A 1158 0.43 -105.40 39.05
CA GLN A 1158 0.05 -105.33 40.46
C GLN A 1158 -1.25 -104.53 40.58
N ALA A 1159 -2.23 -105.03 41.33
CA ALA A 1159 -3.51 -104.35 41.56
C ALA A 1159 -4.19 -104.81 42.86
N GLY A 1160 -5.18 -104.05 43.33
CA GLY A 1160 -6.14 -104.51 44.33
C GLY A 1160 -7.04 -105.60 43.77
N GLN A 1161 -7.71 -105.34 42.64
CA GLN A 1161 -8.55 -106.30 41.91
C GLN A 1161 -8.26 -106.21 40.41
N LEU A 1162 -8.27 -107.32 39.66
CA LEU A 1162 -8.13 -107.32 38.20
C LEU A 1162 -9.45 -107.72 37.52
N LYS A 1163 -9.95 -106.89 36.62
CA LYS A 1163 -11.12 -107.13 35.78
C LYS A 1163 -10.71 -107.12 34.32
N THR A 1164 -11.09 -108.16 33.59
CA THR A 1164 -10.57 -108.50 32.26
C THR A 1164 -11.66 -109.02 31.33
N GLN A 1165 -12.93 -108.80 31.68
CA GLN A 1165 -14.05 -109.46 31.00
C GLN A 1165 -14.14 -109.01 29.53
N SER A 1166 -14.23 -109.97 28.60
CA SER A 1166 -14.12 -109.75 27.15
C SER A 1166 -12.85 -109.03 26.67
N GLY A 1167 -11.86 -108.82 27.54
CA GLY A 1167 -10.61 -108.10 27.25
C GLY A 1167 -9.44 -109.02 26.91
N LEU A 1168 -8.29 -108.43 26.58
CA LEU A 1168 -7.06 -109.12 26.21
C LEU A 1168 -5.87 -108.62 27.03
N ILE A 1169 -5.08 -109.54 27.57
CA ILE A 1169 -3.72 -109.33 28.08
C ILE A 1169 -2.81 -110.27 27.28
N ASN A 1170 -1.85 -109.74 26.52
CA ASN A 1170 -1.03 -110.51 25.58
C ASN A 1170 0.47 -110.15 25.64
N ALA A 1171 1.32 -111.11 25.99
CA ALA A 1171 2.78 -110.92 26.12
C ALA A 1171 3.57 -111.81 25.16
N GLN A 1172 4.54 -111.26 24.45
CA GLN A 1172 5.56 -112.06 23.72
C GLN A 1172 6.64 -112.64 24.67
N GLY A 1173 6.73 -112.09 25.88
CA GLY A 1173 7.43 -112.67 27.02
C GLY A 1173 6.49 -113.49 27.92
N SER A 1174 6.67 -113.34 29.23
CA SER A 1174 5.82 -113.89 30.28
C SER A 1174 4.75 -112.90 30.76
N ILE A 1175 3.72 -113.39 31.43
CA ILE A 1175 2.76 -112.59 32.20
C ILE A 1175 2.94 -112.92 33.69
N GLU A 1176 3.09 -111.88 34.51
CA GLU A 1176 3.07 -111.97 35.98
C GLU A 1176 1.96 -111.05 36.52
N VAL A 1177 1.01 -111.59 37.28
CA VAL A 1177 -0.09 -110.83 37.90
C VAL A 1177 -0.13 -111.10 39.40
N THR A 1178 -0.12 -110.03 40.19
CA THR A 1178 -0.41 -110.06 41.64
C THR A 1178 -1.63 -109.20 41.93
N ALA A 1179 -2.74 -109.83 42.34
CA ALA A 1179 -3.97 -109.19 42.77
C ALA A 1179 -4.18 -109.37 44.28
N GLY A 1180 -4.55 -108.29 44.99
CA GLY A 1180 -4.92 -108.35 46.41
C GLY A 1180 -6.30 -108.98 46.69
N GLN A 1181 -7.11 -109.15 45.65
CA GLN A 1181 -8.48 -109.70 45.63
C GLN A 1181 -8.64 -110.63 44.42
N ASP A 1182 -9.87 -110.81 43.95
CA ASP A 1182 -10.19 -111.68 42.81
C ASP A 1182 -9.63 -111.16 41.47
N ILE A 1183 -9.33 -112.09 40.56
CA ILE A 1183 -9.16 -111.85 39.13
C ILE A 1183 -10.45 -112.31 38.41
N ASP A 1184 -11.04 -111.47 37.56
CA ASP A 1184 -12.19 -111.84 36.72
C ASP A 1184 -11.88 -111.67 35.22
N ASN A 1185 -11.61 -112.80 34.57
CA ASN A 1185 -11.34 -112.95 33.15
C ASN A 1185 -12.55 -113.57 32.40
N SER A 1186 -13.79 -113.32 32.84
CA SER A 1186 -14.99 -113.87 32.19
C SER A 1186 -15.08 -113.46 30.71
N SER A 1187 -15.10 -114.41 29.78
CA SER A 1187 -14.97 -114.20 28.32
C SER A 1187 -13.68 -113.48 27.86
N GLY A 1188 -12.73 -113.23 28.76
CA GLY A 1188 -11.47 -112.53 28.47
C GLY A 1188 -10.32 -113.47 28.09
N GLN A 1189 -9.16 -112.91 27.79
CA GLN A 1189 -7.95 -113.64 27.38
C GLN A 1189 -6.71 -113.11 28.11
N ILE A 1190 -5.98 -113.99 28.80
CA ILE A 1190 -4.67 -113.73 29.40
C ILE A 1190 -3.68 -114.73 28.80
N ILE A 1191 -2.89 -114.30 27.82
CA ILE A 1191 -2.07 -115.19 26.99
C ILE A 1191 -0.61 -114.72 26.95
N ALA A 1192 0.32 -115.59 27.32
CA ALA A 1192 1.75 -115.34 27.19
C ALA A 1192 2.36 -116.29 26.15
N ASN A 1193 3.39 -115.85 25.42
CA ASN A 1193 4.21 -116.79 24.67
C ASN A 1193 5.05 -117.66 25.62
N LYS A 1194 5.65 -117.06 26.67
CA LYS A 1194 6.42 -117.78 27.71
C LYS A 1194 5.52 -118.20 28.87
N ALA A 1195 5.85 -117.86 30.11
CA ALA A 1195 5.12 -118.32 31.29
C ALA A 1195 3.93 -117.40 31.65
N VAL A 1196 2.91 -117.95 32.30
CA VAL A 1196 1.88 -117.17 33.00
C VAL A 1196 1.98 -117.48 34.49
N GLN A 1197 2.08 -116.46 35.33
CA GLN A 1197 1.99 -116.54 36.79
C GLN A 1197 0.88 -115.60 37.27
N LEU A 1198 -0.17 -116.16 37.88
CA LEU A 1198 -1.25 -115.39 38.51
C LEU A 1198 -1.27 -115.69 40.01
N SER A 1199 -1.33 -114.65 40.83
CA SER A 1199 -1.56 -114.75 42.29
C SER A 1199 -2.72 -113.84 42.65
N SER A 1200 -3.69 -114.35 43.40
CA SER A 1200 -4.95 -113.67 43.72
C SER A 1200 -5.59 -114.21 45.00
N GLN A 1201 -6.74 -113.65 45.41
CA GLN A 1201 -7.60 -114.26 46.44
C GLN A 1201 -8.80 -115.01 45.86
N GLY A 1202 -8.90 -115.11 44.54
CA GLY A 1202 -9.95 -115.82 43.81
C GLY A 1202 -9.78 -115.61 42.31
N LEU A 1203 -10.34 -116.50 41.48
CA LEU A 1203 -10.21 -116.42 40.03
C LEU A 1203 -11.48 -116.88 39.32
N THR A 1204 -12.11 -116.00 38.53
CA THR A 1204 -13.15 -116.37 37.57
C THR A 1204 -12.61 -116.30 36.16
N ASN A 1205 -12.68 -117.40 35.42
CA ASN A 1205 -12.28 -117.52 34.01
C ASN A 1205 -13.44 -118.10 33.16
N ASN A 1206 -14.69 -117.79 33.54
CA ASN A 1206 -15.88 -118.37 32.90
C ASN A 1206 -15.97 -117.94 31.43
N ALA A 1207 -16.04 -118.89 30.50
CA ALA A 1207 -15.90 -118.68 29.04
C ALA A 1207 -14.61 -117.94 28.59
N GLY A 1208 -13.66 -117.68 29.49
CA GLY A 1208 -12.39 -117.01 29.21
C GLY A 1208 -11.25 -117.97 28.88
N GLN A 1209 -10.09 -117.43 28.48
CA GLN A 1209 -8.86 -118.18 28.28
C GLN A 1209 -7.71 -117.61 29.13
N ILE A 1210 -7.00 -118.49 29.83
CA ILE A 1210 -5.69 -118.20 30.45
C ILE A 1210 -4.70 -119.23 29.89
N GLY A 1211 -3.55 -118.80 29.37
CA GLY A 1211 -2.58 -119.78 28.90
C GLY A 1211 -1.23 -119.30 28.39
N SER A 1212 -0.32 -120.27 28.26
CA SER A 1212 1.01 -120.15 27.68
C SER A 1212 1.13 -120.91 26.36
N VAL A 1213 1.98 -120.41 25.45
CA VAL A 1213 2.30 -121.08 24.17
C VAL A 1213 3.51 -122.00 24.32
N GLU A 1214 4.58 -121.55 24.99
CA GLU A 1214 5.87 -122.26 25.11
C GLU A 1214 6.33 -122.49 26.57
N GLY A 1215 5.66 -121.88 27.57
CA GLY A 1215 6.04 -121.93 28.99
C GLY A 1215 5.04 -122.61 29.92
N THR A 1216 5.25 -122.48 31.23
CA THR A 1216 4.37 -122.96 32.30
C THR A 1216 3.16 -122.05 32.53
N VAL A 1217 2.08 -122.56 33.14
CA VAL A 1217 1.06 -121.73 33.80
C VAL A 1217 1.01 -122.07 35.29
N HIS A 1218 1.13 -121.05 36.14
CA HIS A 1218 0.98 -121.16 37.58
C HIS A 1218 -0.13 -120.21 38.05
N ILE A 1219 -1.11 -120.73 38.78
CA ILE A 1219 -2.23 -119.97 39.33
C ILE A 1219 -2.34 -120.29 40.82
N ASP A 1220 -2.17 -119.27 41.65
CA ASP A 1220 -2.44 -119.27 43.08
C ASP A 1220 -3.72 -118.46 43.33
N ALA A 1221 -4.83 -119.14 43.62
CA ALA A 1221 -6.15 -118.54 43.84
C ALA A 1221 -6.41 -118.18 45.31
N GLY A 1222 -5.41 -118.35 46.20
CA GLY A 1222 -5.51 -117.97 47.60
C GLY A 1222 -6.53 -118.81 48.36
N THR A 1223 -7.54 -118.15 48.97
CA THR A 1223 -8.59 -118.83 49.76
C THR A 1223 -10.00 -118.73 49.17
N GLY A 1224 -10.16 -118.09 48.01
CA GLY A 1224 -11.46 -117.90 47.35
C GLY A 1224 -11.79 -118.98 46.32
N VAL A 1225 -12.71 -118.63 45.41
CA VAL A 1225 -13.22 -119.57 44.41
C VAL A 1225 -12.39 -119.47 43.12
N LEU A 1226 -11.86 -120.61 42.66
CA LEU A 1226 -11.39 -120.80 41.29
C LEU A 1226 -12.54 -121.36 40.44
N SER A 1227 -13.07 -120.55 39.52
CA SER A 1227 -14.19 -120.88 38.64
C SER A 1227 -13.76 -120.81 37.17
N ASN A 1228 -13.95 -121.91 36.43
CA ASN A 1228 -13.54 -122.03 35.02
C ASN A 1228 -14.67 -122.65 34.18
N GLN A 1229 -15.91 -122.20 34.36
CA GLN A 1229 -17.08 -122.75 33.68
C GLN A 1229 -17.06 -122.38 32.20
N GLN A 1230 -16.98 -123.38 31.32
CA GLN A 1230 -16.77 -123.21 29.87
C GLN A 1230 -15.47 -122.46 29.49
N GLY A 1231 -14.58 -122.23 30.47
CA GLY A 1231 -13.31 -121.54 30.30
C GLY A 1231 -12.16 -122.49 29.95
N LYS A 1232 -11.08 -121.93 29.43
CA LYS A 1232 -9.90 -122.66 28.97
C LYS A 1232 -8.66 -122.26 29.76
N LEU A 1233 -8.05 -123.23 30.43
CA LEU A 1233 -6.68 -123.13 30.97
C LEU A 1233 -5.77 -123.95 30.05
N GLN A 1234 -4.66 -123.37 29.58
CA GLN A 1234 -3.73 -124.02 28.65
C GLN A 1234 -2.27 -123.76 29.05
N SER A 1235 -1.47 -124.82 29.17
CA SER A 1235 -0.01 -124.71 29.17
C SER A 1235 0.58 -125.74 28.20
N SER A 1236 1.77 -125.46 27.69
CA SER A 1236 2.61 -126.42 26.96
C SER A 1236 3.71 -127.04 27.84
N GLN A 1237 3.87 -126.55 29.07
CA GLN A 1237 4.66 -127.17 30.13
C GLN A 1237 3.75 -127.43 31.34
N ASP A 1238 4.27 -127.31 32.57
CA ASP A 1238 3.50 -127.54 33.78
C ASP A 1238 2.36 -126.53 33.96
N LEU A 1239 1.14 -127.06 34.19
CA LEU A 1239 0.00 -126.32 34.71
C LEU A 1239 -0.13 -126.58 36.21
N THR A 1240 0.24 -125.59 37.02
CA THR A 1240 0.07 -125.61 38.49
C THR A 1240 -1.14 -124.79 38.90
N LEU A 1241 -2.04 -125.40 39.68
CA LEU A 1241 -3.16 -124.74 40.35
C LEU A 1241 -2.98 -124.90 41.86
N LYS A 1242 -3.18 -123.82 42.62
CA LYS A 1242 -3.03 -123.76 44.08
C LYS A 1242 -4.18 -122.94 44.70
#